data_AF-A0A7C5L0Z6-F1
#
_entry.id   AF-A0A7C5L0Z6-F1
#
_cell.length_a   1.000
_cell.length_b   1.000
_cell.length_c   1.000
_cell.angle_alpha   90.00
_cell.angle_beta   90.00
_cell.angle_gamma   90.00
#
_symmetry.space_group_name_H-M   'P 1'
#
loop_
_entity.id
_entity.type
_entity.pdbx_description
1 polymer ?
#
loop_
_entity_poly.entity_id
_entity_poly.type
_entity_poly.pdbx_seq_one_letter_code
_entity_poly.pdbx_strand_id
1 'polypeptide(L)'
;MNRRKTRFGRQGGQALPLGLGMVMAIALGGLALFNTGQVVSEKSRLVNTADAAVYSGLIWQARALNFQAYTNRAMVANQVSIAQLVSLASWASYHKVTSRRLNAYLGWIPPVRPFVEAYKNVASKIEQVTENLVEGVIPVIDSVNGVLAAAQRVMFAASFVATPAIVKAVVERNDPRYQVESAFNIASLAGNVRDWQRFTKRRSIDDEDGGESMLRKTKLIRASRDDFTRRRYWKEPGRKIPSFPYSSWFLISFNRRANIVKDGETRLIYKPDNDGNKWEWKAKDTIAVHHEKLKIKNFSLKWRRHRELPVGWGETRLGKEIECNEPGQTVNLFAGLSFTIGGGCPRWARNEKRQNPRTERIADRNAEDLKASYSGVRAYYDLRDLSRQNRDPRLLLRVQVDAPKNRIRTSSQVGGLGSPGSVSRGQGNTGGNGIEAGMFNPGEDPPGGSVSSVAKGEVFFKRPVGPNGENRLRIRNRNRTEYASLYNPYWDVRLVELPGTERAGAWALKAPELIQASASAVPRGAQRYVGRTTREIGFYTQTAADAAQGAVDEANEQVAQTQQQIGQAQAAAQQQIDQAQQLGQYAQQQIGQAGTLAQQRIDAARQRANALSESLQTRLSQADPSSLVGAQLGSYEEYVRLGLSGGEVRELVSDTAKDTIRSGVKDAIQNALQQY
;
A
#
# COMPACT_ATOMS: atom_id res chain seq x y z
N MET A 1 -18.61 -12.01 120.96
CA MET A 1 -17.87 -11.74 119.71
C MET A 1 -18.45 -12.60 118.60
N ASN A 2 -18.97 -11.95 117.56
CA ASN A 2 -19.67 -12.53 116.41
C ASN A 2 -18.66 -13.03 115.36
N ARG A 3 -18.73 -14.29 114.92
CA ARG A 3 -18.13 -14.69 113.63
C ARG A 3 -19.14 -15.50 112.81
N ARG A 4 -19.54 -14.88 111.69
CA ARG A 4 -20.57 -15.31 110.74
C ARG A 4 -20.19 -16.63 110.05
N LYS A 5 -21.19 -17.49 109.89
CA LYS A 5 -21.20 -18.63 108.96
C LYS A 5 -21.23 -18.10 107.52
N THR A 6 -20.28 -18.51 106.68
CA THR A 6 -20.40 -18.38 105.21
C THR A 6 -20.59 -19.77 104.62
N ARG A 7 -21.83 -20.06 104.19
CA ARG A 7 -22.15 -21.21 103.33
C ARG A 7 -21.70 -20.86 101.91
N PHE A 8 -20.75 -21.62 101.37
CA PHE A 8 -20.46 -21.59 99.94
C PHE A 8 -21.58 -22.33 99.19
N GLY A 9 -22.40 -21.58 98.46
CA GLY A 9 -23.38 -22.15 97.55
C GLY A 9 -22.68 -22.84 96.39
N ARG A 10 -23.07 -24.09 96.09
CA ARG A 10 -22.71 -24.78 94.85
C ARG A 10 -23.21 -23.96 93.66
N GLN A 11 -22.29 -23.34 92.93
CA GLN A 11 -22.59 -22.73 91.64
C GLN A 11 -22.84 -23.85 90.62
N GLY A 12 -24.06 -23.90 90.06
CA GLY A 12 -24.41 -24.85 89.00
C GLY A 12 -23.74 -24.47 87.68
N GLY A 13 -23.01 -25.40 87.08
CA GLY A 13 -22.24 -25.24 85.83
C GLY A 13 -23.08 -25.07 84.56
N GLN A 14 -24.06 -24.17 84.53
CA GLN A 14 -24.92 -23.90 83.37
C GLN A 14 -24.26 -23.02 82.29
N ALA A 15 -23.20 -22.27 82.61
CA ALA A 15 -22.50 -21.42 81.64
C ALA A 15 -21.57 -22.20 80.69
N LEU A 16 -21.08 -23.38 81.12
CA LEU A 16 -20.09 -24.17 80.37
C LEU A 16 -20.67 -24.80 79.09
N PRO A 17 -21.88 -25.39 79.08
CA PRO A 17 -22.53 -25.86 77.85
C PRO A 17 -22.80 -24.73 76.83
N LEU A 18 -23.21 -23.55 77.30
CA LEU A 18 -23.45 -22.38 76.46
C LEU A 18 -22.14 -21.83 75.85
N GLY A 19 -21.08 -21.76 76.65
CA GLY A 19 -19.75 -21.36 76.17
C GLY A 19 -19.18 -22.33 75.12
N LEU A 20 -19.30 -23.64 75.34
CA LEU A 20 -18.91 -24.66 74.36
C LEU A 20 -19.73 -24.57 73.07
N GLY A 21 -21.05 -24.37 73.19
CA GLY A 21 -21.93 -24.15 72.03
C GLY A 21 -21.53 -22.92 71.22
N MET A 22 -21.18 -21.82 71.88
CA MET A 22 -20.76 -20.59 71.21
C MET A 22 -19.40 -20.73 70.52
N VAL A 23 -18.42 -21.39 71.16
CA VAL A 23 -17.11 -21.68 70.54
C VAL A 23 -17.28 -22.59 69.32
N MET A 24 -18.13 -23.61 69.41
CA MET A 24 -18.46 -24.48 68.27
C MET A 24 -19.10 -23.69 67.13
N ALA A 25 -20.07 -22.81 67.43
CA ALA A 25 -20.70 -21.96 66.42
C ALA A 25 -19.70 -21.01 65.75
N ILE A 26 -18.78 -20.41 66.52
CA ILE A 26 -17.71 -19.54 66.00
C ILE A 26 -16.75 -20.33 65.11
N ALA A 27 -16.33 -21.53 65.53
CA ALA A 27 -15.44 -22.38 64.75
C ALA A 27 -16.07 -22.81 63.42
N LEU A 28 -17.35 -23.22 63.44
CA LEU A 28 -18.11 -23.60 62.25
C LEU A 28 -18.34 -22.40 61.31
N GLY A 29 -18.68 -21.24 61.87
CA GLY A 29 -18.79 -19.99 61.11
C GLY A 29 -17.46 -19.59 60.47
N GLY A 30 -16.35 -19.75 61.19
CA GLY A 30 -14.99 -19.52 60.68
C GLY A 30 -14.63 -20.44 59.52
N LEU A 31 -14.97 -21.73 59.59
CA LEU A 31 -14.75 -22.68 58.49
C LEU A 31 -15.58 -22.35 57.25
N ALA A 32 -16.86 -21.98 57.42
CA ALA A 32 -17.72 -21.56 56.32
C ALA A 32 -17.20 -20.28 55.64
N LEU A 33 -16.74 -19.31 56.43
CA LEU A 33 -16.10 -18.10 55.93
C LEU A 33 -14.79 -18.39 55.21
N PHE A 34 -13.97 -19.30 55.74
CA PHE A 34 -12.72 -19.72 55.10
C PHE A 34 -12.98 -20.35 53.73
N ASN A 35 -13.92 -21.30 53.64
CA ASN A 35 -14.27 -21.94 52.38
C ASN A 35 -14.84 -20.96 51.37
N THR A 36 -15.76 -20.10 51.82
CA THR A 36 -16.32 -19.04 50.97
C THR A 36 -15.22 -18.10 50.48
N GLY A 37 -14.29 -17.71 51.36
CA GLY A 37 -13.13 -16.89 51.02
C GLY A 37 -12.20 -17.55 50.00
N GLN A 38 -11.92 -18.84 50.15
CA GLN A 38 -11.11 -19.61 49.19
C GLN A 38 -11.81 -19.70 47.82
N VAL A 39 -13.10 -20.00 47.79
CA VAL A 39 -13.88 -20.08 46.54
C VAL A 39 -13.98 -18.72 45.85
N VAL A 40 -14.23 -17.65 46.60
CA VAL A 40 -14.29 -16.28 46.06
C VAL A 40 -12.93 -15.82 45.54
N SER A 41 -11.85 -16.09 46.29
CA SER A 41 -10.47 -15.81 45.87
C SER A 41 -10.11 -16.56 44.59
N GLU A 42 -10.39 -17.88 44.55
CA GLU A 42 -10.13 -18.71 43.38
C GLU A 42 -10.94 -18.24 42.17
N LYS A 43 -12.20 -17.85 42.38
CA LYS A 43 -13.04 -17.30 41.32
C LYS A 43 -12.53 -15.95 40.80
N SER A 44 -12.03 -15.08 41.67
CA SER A 44 -11.39 -13.83 41.25
C SER A 44 -10.15 -14.09 40.38
N ARG A 45 -9.30 -15.05 40.76
CA ARG A 45 -8.15 -15.47 39.94
C ARG A 45 -8.57 -16.06 38.60
N LEU A 46 -9.61 -16.89 38.57
CA LEU A 46 -10.17 -17.45 37.33
C LEU A 46 -10.70 -16.36 36.39
N VAL A 47 -11.37 -15.32 36.91
CA VAL A 47 -11.83 -14.18 36.11
C VAL A 47 -10.64 -13.46 35.48
N ASN A 48 -9.63 -13.10 36.28
CA ASN A 48 -8.43 -12.43 35.78
C ASN A 48 -7.68 -13.27 34.74
N THR A 49 -7.60 -14.59 34.95
CA THR A 49 -6.96 -15.50 34.00
C THR A 49 -7.75 -15.62 32.69
N ALA A 50 -9.08 -15.72 32.76
CA ALA A 50 -9.94 -15.76 31.57
C ALA A 50 -9.83 -14.47 30.77
N ASP A 51 -9.88 -13.31 31.43
CA ASP A 51 -9.72 -12.00 30.82
C ASP A 51 -8.34 -11.86 30.15
N ALA A 52 -7.27 -12.26 30.85
CA ALA A 52 -5.92 -12.25 30.30
C ALA A 52 -5.77 -13.17 29.08
N ALA A 53 -6.38 -14.36 29.11
CA ALA A 53 -6.33 -15.32 28.01
C ALA A 53 -7.07 -14.80 26.76
N VAL A 54 -8.30 -14.26 26.93
CA VAL A 54 -9.06 -13.63 25.84
C VAL A 54 -8.30 -12.45 25.27
N TYR A 55 -7.85 -11.54 26.12
CA TYR A 55 -7.15 -10.33 25.70
C TYR A 55 -5.88 -10.66 24.91
N SER A 56 -5.08 -11.62 25.39
CA SER A 56 -3.85 -12.05 24.72
C SER A 56 -4.11 -12.72 23.36
N GLY A 57 -5.11 -13.59 23.28
CA GLY A 57 -5.51 -14.21 22.01
C GLY A 57 -5.98 -13.18 20.97
N LEU A 58 -6.76 -12.19 21.41
CA LEU A 58 -7.21 -11.11 20.53
C LEU A 58 -6.10 -10.14 20.15
N ILE A 59 -5.10 -9.89 21.00
CA ILE A 59 -3.92 -9.09 20.64
C ILE A 59 -3.24 -9.71 19.42
N TRP A 60 -3.10 -11.04 19.39
CA TRP A 60 -2.52 -11.72 18.24
C TRP A 60 -3.31 -11.46 16.95
N GLN A 61 -4.64 -11.56 17.01
CA GLN A 61 -5.52 -11.28 15.87
C GLN A 61 -5.43 -9.81 15.43
N ALA A 62 -5.43 -8.86 16.36
CA ALA A 62 -5.23 -7.44 16.06
C ALA A 62 -3.86 -7.18 15.41
N ARG A 63 -2.80 -7.81 15.90
CA ARG A 63 -1.45 -7.73 15.30
C ARG A 63 -1.44 -8.30 13.88
N ALA A 64 -2.11 -9.41 13.62
CA ALA A 64 -2.22 -9.96 12.28
C ALA A 64 -2.95 -9.00 11.31
N LEU A 65 -4.05 -8.37 11.73
CA LEU A 65 -4.75 -7.36 10.91
C LEU A 65 -3.89 -6.11 10.69
N ASN A 66 -3.19 -5.63 11.72
CA ASN A 66 -2.28 -4.50 11.61
C ASN A 66 -1.08 -4.82 10.70
N PHE A 67 -0.55 -6.04 10.77
CA PHE A 67 0.50 -6.52 9.86
C PHE A 67 0.00 -6.52 8.41
N GLN A 68 -1.21 -7.04 8.15
CA GLN A 68 -1.83 -6.96 6.82
C GLN A 68 -1.97 -5.51 6.36
N ALA A 69 -2.34 -4.58 7.27
CA ALA A 69 -2.42 -3.16 6.93
C ALA A 69 -1.08 -2.53 6.55
N TYR A 70 -0.01 -2.80 7.30
CA TYR A 70 1.33 -2.31 7.01
C TYR A 70 1.86 -2.87 5.69
N THR A 71 1.75 -4.18 5.49
CA THR A 71 2.21 -4.86 4.27
C THR A 71 1.41 -4.44 3.04
N ASN A 72 0.10 -4.17 3.17
CA ASN A 72 -0.70 -3.58 2.11
C ASN A 72 -0.20 -2.20 1.68
N ARG A 73 0.15 -1.34 2.65
CA ARG A 73 0.75 -0.02 2.36
C ARG A 73 2.13 -0.14 1.71
N ALA A 74 2.98 -1.04 2.21
CA ALA A 74 4.30 -1.30 1.65
C ALA A 74 4.19 -1.77 0.19
N MET A 75 3.28 -2.71 -0.10
CA MET A 75 3.03 -3.16 -1.47
C MET A 75 2.54 -2.04 -2.39
N VAL A 76 1.70 -1.11 -1.89
CA VAL A 76 1.27 0.06 -2.65
C VAL A 76 2.44 1.00 -2.92
N ALA A 77 3.28 1.27 -1.92
CA ALA A 77 4.46 2.13 -2.06
C ALA A 77 5.45 1.55 -3.08
N ASN A 78 5.76 0.25 -2.98
CA ASN A 78 6.60 -0.47 -3.92
C ASN A 78 6.08 -0.36 -5.37
N GLN A 79 4.76 -0.48 -5.57
CA GLN A 79 4.14 -0.29 -6.89
C GLN A 79 4.23 1.16 -7.40
N VAL A 80 4.16 2.15 -6.52
CA VAL A 80 4.42 3.56 -6.88
C VAL A 80 5.88 3.77 -7.25
N SER A 81 6.83 3.14 -6.55
CA SER A 81 8.26 3.20 -6.89
C SER A 81 8.54 2.56 -8.26
N ILE A 82 7.92 1.42 -8.57
CA ILE A 82 8.00 0.83 -9.92
C ILE A 82 7.45 1.81 -10.96
N ALA A 83 6.33 2.48 -10.67
CA ALA A 83 5.77 3.48 -11.57
C ALA A 83 6.73 4.66 -11.81
N GLN A 84 7.46 5.09 -10.78
CA GLN A 84 8.49 6.14 -10.89
C GLN A 84 9.65 5.69 -11.78
N LEU A 85 10.11 4.45 -11.62
CA LEU A 85 11.17 3.87 -12.46
C LEU A 85 10.76 3.74 -13.93
N VAL A 86 9.55 3.26 -14.21
CA VAL A 86 9.00 3.19 -15.58
C VAL A 86 8.80 4.58 -16.17
N SER A 87 8.42 5.56 -15.33
CA SER A 87 8.35 6.98 -15.74
C SER A 87 9.71 7.54 -16.13
N LEU A 88 10.75 7.20 -15.37
CA LEU A 88 12.12 7.65 -15.60
C LEU A 88 12.68 7.06 -16.90
N ALA A 89 12.45 5.76 -17.15
CA ALA A 89 12.85 5.11 -18.40
C ALA A 89 12.19 5.76 -19.62
N SER A 90 10.86 5.99 -19.59
CA SER A 90 10.16 6.65 -20.69
C SER A 90 10.63 8.08 -20.92
N TRP A 91 10.94 8.80 -19.84
CA TRP A 91 11.52 10.14 -19.90
C TRP A 91 12.92 10.14 -20.52
N ALA A 92 13.80 9.20 -20.13
CA ALA A 92 15.15 9.10 -20.67
C ALA A 92 15.14 8.74 -22.17
N SER A 93 14.34 7.75 -22.57
CA SER A 93 14.14 7.37 -23.99
C SER A 93 13.57 8.53 -24.81
N TYR A 94 12.59 9.25 -24.26
CA TYR A 94 12.04 10.46 -24.86
C TYR A 94 13.11 11.51 -25.19
N HIS A 95 14.04 11.72 -24.27
CA HIS A 95 15.09 12.69 -24.47
C HIS A 95 16.23 12.19 -25.38
N LYS A 96 16.56 10.89 -25.40
CA LYS A 96 17.44 10.29 -26.41
C LYS A 96 16.90 10.56 -27.81
N VAL A 97 15.60 10.32 -28.04
CA VAL A 97 14.97 10.59 -29.35
C VAL A 97 14.96 12.09 -29.66
N THR A 98 14.58 12.92 -28.68
CA THR A 98 14.55 14.39 -28.82
C THR A 98 15.91 14.94 -29.20
N SER A 99 16.97 14.54 -28.49
CA SER A 99 18.33 15.03 -28.71
C SER A 99 18.87 14.65 -30.10
N ARG A 100 18.65 13.41 -30.54
CA ARG A 100 19.02 12.95 -31.89
C ARG A 100 18.34 13.78 -32.98
N ARG A 101 17.04 14.07 -32.82
CA ARG A 101 16.27 14.88 -33.78
C ARG A 101 16.67 16.34 -33.77
N LEU A 102 16.88 16.94 -32.60
CA LEU A 102 17.39 18.31 -32.51
C LEU A 102 18.75 18.44 -33.17
N ASN A 103 19.66 17.49 -32.96
CA ASN A 103 20.95 17.48 -33.65
C ASN A 103 20.79 17.35 -35.17
N ALA A 104 19.88 16.52 -35.66
CA ALA A 104 19.61 16.41 -37.10
C ALA A 104 19.02 17.69 -37.71
N TYR A 105 18.13 18.39 -36.99
CA TYR A 105 17.47 19.59 -37.49
C TYR A 105 18.22 20.89 -37.27
N LEU A 106 19.02 20.98 -36.20
CA LEU A 106 19.68 22.22 -35.77
C LEU A 106 21.21 22.13 -35.79
N GLY A 107 21.78 20.92 -35.92
CA GLY A 107 23.23 20.71 -35.93
C GLY A 107 23.95 21.31 -37.14
N TRP A 108 23.23 21.69 -38.18
CA TRP A 108 23.80 22.45 -39.30
C TRP A 108 24.06 23.92 -38.94
N ILE A 109 23.44 24.46 -37.88
CA ILE A 109 23.62 25.84 -37.42
C ILE A 109 24.92 25.91 -36.59
N PRO A 110 26.00 26.55 -37.08
CA PRO A 110 27.33 26.39 -36.47
C PRO A 110 27.43 26.78 -34.99
N PRO A 111 26.79 27.86 -34.49
CA PRO A 111 26.81 28.21 -33.07
C PRO A 111 25.97 27.28 -32.18
N VAL A 112 24.97 26.59 -32.73
CA VAL A 112 24.06 25.70 -31.98
C VAL A 112 24.58 24.27 -31.95
N ARG A 113 25.27 23.83 -33.00
CA ARG A 113 25.85 22.48 -33.14
C ARG A 113 26.51 21.94 -31.87
N PRO A 114 27.45 22.64 -31.20
CA PRO A 114 28.10 22.09 -30.01
C PRO A 114 27.12 21.75 -28.88
N PHE A 115 26.03 22.52 -28.72
CA PHE A 115 25.02 22.29 -27.69
C PHE A 115 24.14 21.09 -27.99
N VAL A 116 23.67 20.93 -29.24
CA VAL A 116 22.85 19.78 -29.62
C VAL A 116 23.64 18.47 -29.65
N GLU A 117 24.94 18.54 -29.94
CA GLU A 117 25.86 17.39 -29.90
C GLU A 117 26.16 16.98 -28.45
N ALA A 118 26.48 17.94 -27.57
CA ALA A 118 26.60 17.70 -26.13
C ALA A 118 25.33 17.07 -25.55
N TYR A 119 24.16 17.63 -25.89
CA TYR A 119 22.87 17.10 -25.45
C TYR A 119 22.61 15.67 -25.94
N LYS A 120 22.93 15.36 -27.21
CA LYS A 120 22.83 14.00 -27.75
C LYS A 120 23.67 13.00 -26.97
N ASN A 121 24.93 13.35 -26.67
CA ASN A 121 25.87 12.47 -25.99
C ASN A 121 25.48 12.24 -24.52
N VAL A 122 25.01 13.29 -23.83
CA VAL A 122 24.52 13.19 -22.45
C VAL A 122 23.24 12.37 -22.40
N ALA A 123 22.25 12.67 -23.25
CA ALA A 123 20.97 11.96 -23.27
C ALA A 123 21.13 10.46 -23.53
N SER A 124 22.04 10.05 -24.43
CA SER A 124 22.31 8.62 -24.68
C SER A 124 22.93 7.91 -23.48
N LYS A 125 23.79 8.57 -22.71
CA LYS A 125 24.38 7.97 -21.51
C LYS A 125 23.36 7.85 -20.37
N ILE A 126 22.51 8.87 -20.21
CA ILE A 126 21.44 8.87 -19.19
C ILE A 126 20.47 7.72 -19.43
N GLU A 127 20.05 7.53 -20.67
CA GLU A 127 19.17 6.42 -21.02
C GLU A 127 19.82 5.07 -20.71
N GLN A 128 21.08 4.85 -21.10
CA GLN A 128 21.79 3.61 -20.80
C GLN A 128 21.87 3.33 -19.28
N VAL A 129 22.22 4.33 -18.48
CA VAL A 129 22.27 4.18 -17.01
C VAL A 129 20.87 3.95 -16.44
N THR A 130 19.86 4.64 -16.97
CA THR A 130 18.47 4.49 -16.54
C THR A 130 17.94 3.10 -16.85
N GLU A 131 18.13 2.58 -18.07
CA GLU A 131 17.70 1.24 -18.48
C GLU A 131 18.33 0.17 -17.58
N ASN A 132 19.65 0.21 -17.41
CA ASN A 132 20.36 -0.74 -16.53
C ASN A 132 19.84 -0.70 -15.08
N LEU A 133 19.63 0.50 -14.55
CA LEU A 133 19.10 0.67 -13.19
C LEU A 133 17.67 0.11 -13.07
N VAL A 134 16.80 0.45 -14.02
CA VAL A 134 15.40 0.05 -14.03
C VAL A 134 15.27 -1.46 -14.20
N GLU A 135 16.02 -2.08 -15.11
CA GLU A 135 16.04 -3.53 -15.34
C GLU A 135 16.60 -4.31 -14.14
N GLY A 136 17.53 -3.73 -13.38
CA GLY A 136 18.06 -4.36 -12.15
C GLY A 136 17.17 -4.19 -10.92
N VAL A 137 16.57 -2.99 -10.73
CA VAL A 137 15.85 -2.65 -9.49
C VAL A 137 14.40 -3.13 -9.49
N ILE A 138 13.71 -3.08 -10.64
CA ILE A 138 12.30 -3.48 -10.70
C ILE A 138 12.07 -4.94 -10.24
N PRO A 139 12.85 -5.94 -10.69
CA PRO A 139 12.69 -7.33 -10.26
C PRO A 139 12.79 -7.48 -8.73
N VAL A 140 13.70 -6.74 -8.09
CA VAL A 140 13.84 -6.77 -6.62
C VAL A 140 12.59 -6.24 -5.94
N ILE A 141 12.07 -5.09 -6.39
CA ILE A 141 10.86 -4.52 -5.81
C ILE A 141 9.65 -5.45 -6.03
N ASP A 142 9.55 -6.10 -7.20
CA ASP A 142 8.51 -7.10 -7.47
C ASP A 142 8.64 -8.35 -6.58
N SER A 143 9.87 -8.80 -6.35
CA SER A 143 10.20 -9.94 -5.48
C SER A 143 9.86 -9.67 -4.02
N VAL A 144 10.22 -8.48 -3.51
CA VAL A 144 9.81 -8.02 -2.17
C VAL A 144 8.28 -7.99 -2.05
N ASN A 145 7.55 -7.54 -3.07
CA ASN A 145 6.09 -7.62 -3.06
C ASN A 145 5.57 -9.07 -3.01
N GLY A 146 6.27 -10.01 -3.65
CA GLY A 146 6.02 -11.45 -3.54
C GLY A 146 6.14 -11.93 -2.09
N VAL A 147 7.28 -11.66 -1.45
CA VAL A 147 7.53 -12.00 -0.04
C VAL A 147 6.47 -11.40 0.88
N LEU A 148 6.10 -10.13 0.70
CA LEU A 148 5.05 -9.49 1.49
C LEU A 148 3.70 -10.19 1.32
N ALA A 149 3.35 -10.60 0.10
CA ALA A 149 2.12 -11.33 -0.17
C ALA A 149 2.13 -12.75 0.45
N ALA A 150 3.27 -13.45 0.42
CA ALA A 150 3.43 -14.75 1.08
C ALA A 150 3.40 -14.62 2.61
N ALA A 151 4.09 -13.62 3.18
CA ALA A 151 4.07 -13.34 4.61
C ALA A 151 2.67 -13.02 5.13
N GLN A 152 1.81 -12.37 4.32
CA GLN A 152 0.40 -12.21 4.70
C GLN A 152 -0.36 -13.53 4.78
N ARG A 153 -0.08 -14.50 3.88
CA ARG A 153 -0.68 -15.86 3.96
C ARG A 153 -0.23 -16.57 5.24
N VAL A 154 1.06 -16.49 5.57
CA VAL A 154 1.62 -17.03 6.81
C VAL A 154 0.91 -16.43 8.01
N MET A 155 0.86 -15.09 8.11
CA MET A 155 0.22 -14.42 9.25
C MET A 155 -1.27 -14.71 9.35
N PHE A 156 -1.96 -14.85 8.21
CA PHE A 156 -3.37 -15.25 8.19
C PHE A 156 -3.55 -16.69 8.71
N ALA A 157 -2.71 -17.63 8.27
CA ALA A 157 -2.77 -19.03 8.70
C ALA A 157 -2.35 -19.21 10.17
N ALA A 158 -1.26 -18.55 10.58
CA ALA A 158 -0.76 -18.55 11.95
C ALA A 158 -1.79 -17.98 12.94
N SER A 159 -2.68 -17.09 12.51
CA SER A 159 -3.78 -16.60 13.35
C SER A 159 -4.73 -17.71 13.83
N PHE A 160 -4.93 -18.77 13.03
CA PHE A 160 -5.74 -19.92 13.44
C PHE A 160 -5.06 -20.78 14.51
N VAL A 161 -3.77 -21.05 14.34
CA VAL A 161 -3.03 -22.01 15.18
C VAL A 161 -2.54 -21.35 16.46
N ALA A 162 -2.09 -20.09 16.36
CA ALA A 162 -1.51 -19.39 17.50
C ALA A 162 -2.57 -18.91 18.51
N THR A 163 -3.80 -18.57 18.09
CA THR A 163 -4.81 -18.06 19.05
C THR A 163 -5.14 -19.10 20.14
N PRO A 164 -5.48 -20.36 19.83
CA PRO A 164 -5.71 -21.39 20.86
C PRO A 164 -4.45 -21.70 21.68
N ALA A 165 -3.27 -21.72 21.05
CA ALA A 165 -2.01 -21.99 21.73
C ALA A 165 -1.65 -20.88 22.74
N ILE A 166 -1.84 -19.61 22.37
CA ILE A 166 -1.65 -18.45 23.24
C ILE A 166 -2.63 -18.49 24.42
N VAL A 167 -3.91 -18.79 24.15
CA VAL A 167 -4.92 -18.93 25.20
C VAL A 167 -4.51 -20.00 26.21
N LYS A 168 -4.14 -21.20 25.75
CA LYS A 168 -3.67 -22.29 26.61
C LYS A 168 -2.43 -21.90 27.41
N ALA A 169 -1.43 -21.33 26.74
CA ALA A 169 -0.17 -20.92 27.37
C ALA A 169 -0.38 -19.84 28.45
N VAL A 170 -1.26 -18.86 28.22
CA VAL A 170 -1.57 -17.82 29.22
C VAL A 170 -2.29 -18.40 30.43
N VAL A 171 -3.21 -19.36 30.22
CA VAL A 171 -3.92 -20.02 31.31
C VAL A 171 -2.96 -20.85 32.16
N GLU A 172 -2.16 -21.71 31.53
CA GLU A 172 -1.17 -22.57 32.22
C GLU A 172 -0.09 -21.75 32.93
N ARG A 173 0.31 -20.60 32.37
CA ARG A 173 1.29 -19.71 32.99
C ARG A 173 0.75 -19.00 34.23
N ASN A 174 -0.55 -18.69 34.27
CA ASN A 174 -1.18 -18.09 35.44
C ASN A 174 -1.36 -19.13 36.56
N ASP A 175 -1.87 -20.33 36.24
CA ASP A 175 -1.91 -21.45 37.16
C ASP A 175 -1.93 -22.79 36.38
N PRO A 176 -0.95 -23.69 36.58
CA PRO A 176 -0.92 -25.00 35.93
C PRO A 176 -2.11 -25.91 36.28
N ARG A 177 -2.90 -25.56 37.30
CA ARG A 177 -4.12 -26.28 37.68
C ARG A 177 -5.31 -25.92 36.80
N TYR A 178 -5.25 -24.83 36.05
CA TYR A 178 -6.33 -24.37 35.19
C TYR A 178 -6.31 -25.05 33.84
N GLN A 179 -7.50 -25.27 33.29
CA GLN A 179 -7.69 -25.92 32.00
C GLN A 179 -8.63 -25.13 31.10
N VAL A 180 -8.45 -25.30 29.79
CA VAL A 180 -9.27 -24.69 28.73
C VAL A 180 -10.04 -25.73 27.91
N GLU A 181 -10.06 -26.98 28.37
CA GLU A 181 -10.62 -28.12 27.66
C GLU A 181 -12.12 -28.29 27.95
N SER A 182 -12.89 -27.22 27.72
CA SER A 182 -14.35 -27.21 27.89
C SER A 182 -15.07 -27.31 26.55
N ALA A 183 -16.25 -27.93 26.54
CA ALA A 183 -17.13 -28.00 25.38
C ALA A 183 -17.48 -26.60 24.82
N PHE A 184 -17.65 -25.63 25.71
CA PHE A 184 -17.91 -24.23 25.34
C PHE A 184 -16.69 -23.59 24.68
N ASN A 185 -15.48 -23.83 25.17
CA ASN A 185 -14.25 -23.32 24.55
C ASN A 185 -14.05 -23.86 23.15
N ILE A 186 -14.25 -25.17 23.00
CA ILE A 186 -14.20 -25.83 21.70
C ILE A 186 -15.18 -25.11 20.76
N ALA A 187 -16.47 -25.01 21.11
CA ALA A 187 -17.46 -24.32 20.28
C ALA A 187 -17.13 -22.83 20.01
N SER A 188 -16.60 -22.11 21.00
CA SER A 188 -16.19 -20.71 20.88
C SER A 188 -15.02 -20.53 19.91
N LEU A 189 -13.99 -21.38 20.02
CA LEU A 189 -12.82 -21.36 19.15
C LEU A 189 -13.21 -21.72 17.71
N ALA A 190 -14.10 -22.70 17.50
CA ALA A 190 -14.70 -22.96 16.18
C ALA A 190 -15.37 -21.72 15.60
N GLY A 191 -16.19 -21.04 16.41
CA GLY A 191 -16.86 -19.81 16.04
C GLY A 191 -15.86 -18.74 15.62
N ASN A 192 -14.83 -18.50 16.44
CA ASN A 192 -13.79 -17.52 16.17
C ASN A 192 -12.98 -17.83 14.88
N VAL A 193 -12.62 -19.10 14.66
CA VAL A 193 -11.94 -19.54 13.43
C VAL A 193 -12.80 -19.24 12.19
N ARG A 194 -14.09 -19.58 12.25
CA ARG A 194 -15.03 -19.28 11.16
C ARG A 194 -15.20 -17.78 10.95
N ASP A 195 -15.28 -17.01 12.03
CA ASP A 195 -15.41 -15.56 11.98
C ASP A 195 -14.15 -14.94 11.34
N TRP A 196 -12.95 -15.39 11.69
CA TRP A 196 -11.69 -14.97 11.06
C TRP A 196 -11.63 -15.26 9.56
N GLN A 197 -12.01 -16.47 9.13
CA GLN A 197 -12.12 -16.82 7.70
C GLN A 197 -13.12 -15.96 6.93
N ARG A 198 -14.18 -15.50 7.60
CA ARG A 198 -15.19 -14.63 7.00
C ARG A 198 -14.82 -13.15 7.09
N PHE A 199 -13.88 -12.79 7.95
CA PHE A 199 -13.48 -11.41 8.19
C PHE A 199 -12.64 -10.85 7.06
N THR A 200 -11.63 -11.60 6.63
CA THR A 200 -10.72 -11.19 5.54
C THR A 200 -10.82 -12.14 4.35
N LYS A 201 -10.72 -11.60 3.14
CA LYS A 201 -10.62 -12.35 1.89
C LYS A 201 -9.27 -12.05 1.26
N ARG A 202 -8.54 -13.08 0.86
CA ARG A 202 -7.40 -12.91 -0.06
C ARG A 202 -7.97 -12.53 -1.42
N ARG A 203 -7.59 -11.34 -1.89
CA ARG A 203 -7.96 -10.79 -3.20
C ARG A 203 -6.79 -11.06 -4.14
N SER A 204 -7.06 -11.81 -5.21
CA SER A 204 -6.11 -12.08 -6.28
C SER A 204 -6.71 -11.81 -7.65
N ILE A 205 -5.83 -11.68 -8.64
CA ILE A 205 -6.23 -11.52 -10.03
C ILE A 205 -6.94 -12.77 -10.58
N ASP A 206 -6.60 -13.93 -10.03
CA ASP A 206 -7.18 -15.25 -10.35
C ASP A 206 -8.54 -15.50 -9.67
N ASP A 207 -9.06 -14.53 -8.90
CA ASP A 207 -10.40 -14.65 -8.33
C ASP A 207 -11.45 -14.69 -9.46
N GLU A 208 -12.55 -15.44 -9.25
CA GLU A 208 -13.70 -15.53 -10.18
C GLU A 208 -14.25 -14.17 -10.62
N ASP A 209 -14.07 -13.15 -9.77
CA ASP A 209 -14.47 -11.76 -10.01
C ASP A 209 -13.57 -11.05 -11.07
N GLY A 210 -12.63 -11.74 -11.74
CA GLY A 210 -11.95 -11.26 -12.96
C GLY A 210 -11.16 -9.95 -12.79
N GLY A 211 -10.17 -9.93 -11.89
CA GLY A 211 -9.34 -8.75 -11.59
C GLY A 211 -10.09 -7.60 -10.89
N GLU A 212 -11.43 -7.66 -10.78
CA GLU A 212 -12.25 -6.65 -10.10
C GLU A 212 -11.93 -6.58 -8.60
N SER A 213 -11.63 -7.73 -8.00
CA SER A 213 -11.13 -7.91 -6.63
C SER A 213 -9.91 -7.02 -6.31
N MET A 214 -9.10 -6.69 -7.32
CA MET A 214 -7.89 -5.88 -7.22
C MET A 214 -8.13 -4.39 -7.43
N LEU A 215 -9.31 -3.97 -7.90
CA LEU A 215 -9.59 -2.57 -8.26
C LEU A 215 -9.40 -1.60 -7.10
N ARG A 216 -9.72 -2.01 -5.87
CA ARG A 216 -9.53 -1.14 -4.71
C ARG A 216 -8.05 -0.82 -4.51
N LYS A 217 -7.18 -1.84 -4.55
CA LYS A 217 -5.72 -1.70 -4.45
C LYS A 217 -5.16 -0.90 -5.62
N THR A 218 -5.57 -1.18 -6.85
CA THR A 218 -5.05 -0.47 -8.03
C THR A 218 -5.51 0.99 -8.10
N LYS A 219 -6.74 1.30 -7.66
CA LYS A 219 -7.20 2.69 -7.47
C LYS A 219 -6.33 3.42 -6.45
N LEU A 220 -6.01 2.78 -5.33
CA LEU A 220 -5.14 3.36 -4.31
C LEU A 220 -3.71 3.58 -4.83
N ILE A 221 -3.13 2.61 -5.54
CA ILE A 221 -1.83 2.75 -6.22
C ILE A 221 -1.86 3.96 -7.16
N ARG A 222 -2.85 4.03 -8.06
CA ARG A 222 -2.98 5.15 -9.02
C ARG A 222 -3.14 6.51 -8.33
N ALA A 223 -3.83 6.55 -7.18
CA ALA A 223 -4.05 7.77 -6.40
C ALA A 223 -2.84 8.19 -5.56
N SER A 224 -1.94 7.25 -5.22
CA SER A 224 -0.77 7.49 -4.36
C SER A 224 0.48 7.91 -5.13
N ARG A 225 0.38 8.08 -6.45
CA ARG A 225 1.48 8.53 -7.31
C ARG A 225 1.76 10.00 -7.12
N ASP A 226 3.03 10.35 -7.19
CA ASP A 226 3.52 11.73 -7.21
C ASP A 226 3.13 12.45 -8.52
N ASP A 227 3.36 13.76 -8.55
CA ASP A 227 3.03 14.60 -9.70
C ASP A 227 3.79 14.23 -10.96
N PHE A 228 5.08 13.88 -10.84
CA PHE A 228 5.91 13.47 -11.97
C PHE A 228 5.44 12.15 -12.57
N THR A 229 5.10 11.14 -11.76
CA THR A 229 4.55 9.89 -12.28
C THR A 229 3.15 10.08 -12.88
N ARG A 230 2.34 10.95 -12.27
CA ARG A 230 0.95 11.19 -12.67
C ARG A 230 0.85 11.95 -13.99
N ARG A 231 1.58 13.06 -14.15
CA ARG A 231 1.59 13.91 -15.36
C ARG A 231 2.89 14.71 -15.49
N ARG A 232 3.59 14.58 -16.62
CA ARG A 232 4.85 15.29 -16.96
C ARG A 232 4.64 16.27 -18.11
N TYR A 233 4.19 17.49 -17.79
CA TYR A 233 3.95 18.57 -18.74
C TYR A 233 4.50 19.90 -18.19
N TRP A 234 4.90 20.83 -19.06
CA TRP A 234 5.57 22.07 -18.65
C TRP A 234 4.67 23.16 -18.04
N LYS A 235 3.47 22.83 -17.57
CA LYS A 235 2.58 23.78 -16.86
C LYS A 235 2.47 23.36 -15.39
N GLU A 236 3.50 23.60 -14.60
CA GLU A 236 3.38 23.57 -13.14
C GLU A 236 2.81 24.91 -12.65
N PRO A 237 1.79 24.91 -11.77
CA PRO A 237 1.34 26.11 -11.10
C PRO A 237 2.31 26.43 -9.94
N GLY A 238 3.23 27.39 -10.14
CA GLY A 238 3.97 28.00 -9.01
C GLY A 238 5.47 28.24 -9.21
N ARG A 239 6.13 27.66 -10.21
CA ARG A 239 7.53 27.98 -10.54
C ARG A 239 7.61 28.77 -11.84
N LYS A 240 7.77 30.10 -11.74
CA LYS A 240 8.17 30.96 -12.85
C LYS A 240 9.69 30.79 -13.02
N ILE A 241 10.19 30.09 -14.04
CA ILE A 241 11.58 30.25 -14.47
C ILE A 241 11.66 31.49 -15.40
N PRO A 242 12.71 32.33 -15.29
CA PRO A 242 12.57 33.76 -15.59
C PRO A 242 12.74 34.16 -17.07
N SER A 243 12.92 33.24 -18.02
CA SER A 243 13.39 33.60 -19.38
C SER A 243 12.68 32.93 -20.56
N PHE A 244 11.63 32.12 -20.33
CA PHE A 244 10.80 31.59 -21.43
C PHE A 244 9.31 31.84 -21.12
N PRO A 245 8.53 32.50 -21.99
CA PRO A 245 7.10 32.67 -21.78
C PRO A 245 6.42 31.30 -21.88
N TYR A 246 6.17 30.68 -20.73
CA TYR A 246 5.46 29.42 -20.60
C TYR A 246 4.18 29.40 -21.42
N SER A 247 4.00 28.36 -22.23
CA SER A 247 2.72 27.98 -22.84
C SER A 247 2.04 29.04 -23.71
N SER A 248 2.79 29.98 -24.25
CA SER A 248 2.28 31.04 -25.10
C SER A 248 2.77 30.83 -26.52
N TRP A 249 1.86 30.97 -27.47
CA TRP A 249 2.20 30.95 -28.87
C TRP A 249 3.22 32.06 -29.17
N PHE A 250 4.43 31.72 -29.58
CA PHE A 250 5.43 32.69 -30.00
C PHE A 250 5.38 32.88 -31.51
N LEU A 251 5.60 34.11 -31.96
CA LEU A 251 5.62 34.44 -33.38
C LEU A 251 6.95 33.98 -33.97
N ILE A 252 6.88 33.16 -35.01
CA ILE A 252 8.04 32.84 -35.87
C ILE A 252 8.13 33.88 -36.99
N SER A 253 6.98 34.41 -37.42
CA SER A 253 6.86 35.50 -38.39
C SER A 253 5.54 36.24 -38.16
N PHE A 254 5.34 37.39 -38.81
CA PHE A 254 4.10 38.19 -38.68
C PHE A 254 2.81 37.38 -38.95
N ASN A 255 2.88 36.33 -39.77
CA ASN A 255 1.77 35.46 -40.13
C ASN A 255 1.88 34.02 -39.59
N ARG A 256 2.85 33.70 -38.73
CA ARG A 256 3.05 32.35 -38.18
C ARG A 256 3.36 32.39 -36.70
N ARG A 257 2.68 31.55 -35.95
CA ARG A 257 2.96 31.30 -34.53
C ARG A 257 3.21 29.84 -34.26
N ALA A 258 4.02 29.53 -33.27
CA ALA A 258 4.26 28.19 -32.79
C ALA A 258 4.13 28.09 -31.27
N ASN A 259 3.83 26.90 -30.80
CA ASN A 259 3.73 26.55 -29.39
C ASN A 259 4.39 25.18 -29.20
N ILE A 260 5.14 24.99 -28.12
CA ILE A 260 5.76 23.71 -27.80
C ILE A 260 4.90 23.03 -26.73
N VAL A 261 4.51 21.80 -27.01
CA VAL A 261 3.59 21.05 -26.16
C VAL A 261 4.26 19.76 -25.72
N LYS A 262 4.53 19.65 -24.42
CA LYS A 262 4.96 18.40 -23.77
C LYS A 262 3.77 17.74 -23.10
N ASP A 263 3.61 16.44 -23.34
CA ASP A 263 2.60 15.61 -22.68
C ASP A 263 3.24 14.29 -22.30
N GLY A 264 3.13 13.93 -21.03
CA GLY A 264 3.64 12.67 -20.52
C GLY A 264 2.85 12.18 -19.33
N GLU A 265 2.67 10.87 -19.24
CA GLU A 265 2.01 10.23 -18.12
C GLU A 265 2.47 8.78 -18.00
N THR A 266 2.35 8.26 -16.79
CA THR A 266 2.49 6.84 -16.52
C THR A 266 1.13 6.32 -16.09
N ARG A 267 0.76 5.08 -16.41
CA ARG A 267 -0.51 4.46 -16.00
C ARG A 267 -0.32 2.98 -15.77
N LEU A 268 -1.00 2.51 -14.71
CA LEU A 268 -1.21 1.09 -14.47
C LEU A 268 -2.41 0.66 -15.30
N ILE A 269 -2.24 -0.26 -16.24
CA ILE A 269 -3.27 -0.76 -17.17
C ILE A 269 -3.63 -2.20 -16.81
N TYR A 270 -4.88 -2.58 -17.10
CA TYR A 270 -5.35 -3.96 -16.94
C TYR A 270 -5.44 -4.58 -18.33
N LYS A 271 -4.68 -5.65 -18.56
CA LYS A 271 -4.70 -6.41 -19.81
C LYS A 271 -5.35 -7.77 -19.53
N PRO A 272 -6.55 -8.03 -20.05
CA PRO A 272 -7.07 -9.39 -20.14
C PRO A 272 -6.27 -10.13 -21.23
N ASP A 273 -5.65 -11.24 -20.88
CA ASP A 273 -4.75 -12.00 -21.77
C ASP A 273 -5.10 -13.50 -21.71
N ASN A 274 -4.79 -14.22 -22.78
CA ASN A 274 -5.02 -15.67 -22.87
C ASN A 274 -4.13 -16.45 -21.90
N ASP A 275 -2.96 -15.90 -21.55
CA ASP A 275 -2.01 -16.43 -20.55
C ASP A 275 -2.31 -15.97 -19.11
N GLY A 276 -3.50 -15.39 -18.88
CA GLY A 276 -3.95 -14.90 -17.60
C GLY A 276 -3.97 -13.37 -17.49
N ASN A 277 -4.99 -12.85 -16.82
CA ASN A 277 -5.19 -11.42 -16.60
C ASN A 277 -4.01 -10.82 -15.81
N LYS A 278 -3.45 -9.69 -16.26
CA LYS A 278 -2.34 -9.00 -15.56
C LYS A 278 -2.48 -7.48 -15.51
N TRP A 279 -1.86 -6.89 -14.49
CA TRP A 279 -1.73 -5.44 -14.34
C TRP A 279 -0.33 -5.00 -14.74
N GLU A 280 -0.22 -4.09 -15.70
CA GLU A 280 1.05 -3.68 -16.31
C GLU A 280 1.27 -2.18 -16.19
N TRP A 281 2.52 -1.75 -16.14
CA TRP A 281 2.85 -0.33 -16.14
C TRP A 281 3.22 0.13 -17.55
N LYS A 282 2.63 1.26 -17.95
CA LYS A 282 2.95 1.94 -19.20
C LYS A 282 3.30 3.39 -18.89
N ALA A 283 4.44 3.86 -19.39
CA ALA A 283 4.78 5.27 -19.42
C ALA A 283 4.94 5.76 -20.85
N LYS A 284 4.49 6.98 -21.12
CA LYS A 284 4.61 7.61 -22.42
C LYS A 284 4.90 9.09 -22.25
N ASP A 285 5.96 9.56 -22.89
CA ASP A 285 6.38 10.96 -22.96
C ASP A 285 6.45 11.41 -24.43
N THR A 286 5.91 12.60 -24.71
CA THR A 286 5.88 13.18 -26.06
C THR A 286 6.14 14.68 -26.02
N ILE A 287 6.81 15.19 -27.06
CA ILE A 287 6.97 16.62 -27.33
C ILE A 287 6.77 16.91 -28.81
N ALA A 288 5.97 17.93 -29.07
CA ALA A 288 5.70 18.39 -30.42
C ALA A 288 5.69 19.92 -30.51
N VAL A 289 6.03 20.42 -31.69
CA VAL A 289 5.86 21.83 -32.06
C VAL A 289 4.54 21.97 -32.82
N HIS A 290 3.63 22.73 -32.25
CA HIS A 290 2.33 23.05 -32.81
C HIS A 290 2.48 24.38 -33.53
N HIS A 291 2.22 24.44 -34.84
CA HIS A 291 2.28 25.70 -35.58
C HIS A 291 0.95 26.04 -36.23
N GLU A 292 0.65 27.33 -36.26
CA GLU A 292 -0.55 27.92 -36.86
C GLU A 292 -0.19 29.06 -37.80
N LYS A 293 -1.02 29.26 -38.81
CA LYS A 293 -0.86 30.33 -39.80
C LYS A 293 -2.02 31.31 -39.70
N LEU A 294 -1.69 32.60 -39.69
CA LEU A 294 -2.67 33.68 -39.75
C LEU A 294 -3.29 33.70 -41.14
N LYS A 295 -4.62 33.66 -41.22
CA LYS A 295 -5.36 33.77 -42.47
C LYS A 295 -6.48 34.79 -42.36
N ILE A 296 -6.68 35.54 -43.43
CA ILE A 296 -7.83 36.45 -43.57
C ILE A 296 -9.00 35.62 -44.13
N LYS A 297 -10.13 35.63 -43.42
CA LYS A 297 -11.41 35.11 -43.92
C LYS A 297 -12.52 36.06 -43.47
N ASN A 298 -13.34 36.54 -44.41
CA ASN A 298 -14.42 37.50 -44.18
C ASN A 298 -13.94 38.71 -43.34
N PHE A 299 -12.88 39.37 -43.79
CA PHE A 299 -12.29 40.56 -43.12
C PHE A 299 -11.80 40.35 -41.67
N SER A 300 -11.79 39.12 -41.15
CA SER A 300 -11.30 38.79 -39.81
C SER A 300 -10.00 37.97 -39.89
N LEU A 301 -8.97 38.44 -39.17
CA LEU A 301 -7.69 37.75 -38.97
C LEU A 301 -7.88 36.61 -37.97
N LYS A 302 -7.78 35.36 -38.45
CA LYS A 302 -7.89 34.17 -37.59
C LYS A 302 -6.70 33.24 -37.79
N TRP A 303 -6.13 32.78 -36.69
CA TRP A 303 -5.12 31.71 -36.68
C TRP A 303 -5.78 30.38 -37.08
N ARG A 304 -5.26 29.72 -38.13
CA ARG A 304 -5.81 28.47 -38.70
C ARG A 304 -4.71 27.51 -39.15
N ARG A 305 -5.10 26.27 -39.46
CA ARG A 305 -4.22 25.14 -39.83
C ARG A 305 -3.20 24.80 -38.74
N HIS A 306 -3.71 24.11 -37.72
CA HIS A 306 -2.90 23.51 -36.68
C HIS A 306 -2.12 22.32 -37.24
N ARG A 307 -0.79 22.41 -37.29
CA ARG A 307 0.09 21.31 -37.68
C ARG A 307 0.99 20.95 -36.51
N GLU A 308 0.90 19.69 -36.10
CA GLU A 308 1.78 19.07 -35.11
C GLU A 308 3.04 18.55 -35.82
N LEU A 309 4.19 19.01 -35.37
CA LEU A 309 5.52 18.55 -35.78
C LEU A 309 6.14 17.74 -34.63
N PRO A 310 6.25 16.41 -34.76
CA PRO A 310 6.83 15.56 -33.72
C PRO A 310 8.31 15.87 -33.53
N VAL A 311 8.70 16.25 -32.31
CA VAL A 311 10.10 16.56 -31.97
C VAL A 311 10.75 15.41 -31.22
N GLY A 312 10.03 14.76 -30.32
CA GLY A 312 10.53 13.60 -29.58
C GLY A 312 9.44 12.83 -28.87
N TRP A 313 9.71 11.56 -28.61
CA TRP A 313 8.81 10.63 -27.94
C TRP A 313 9.60 9.53 -27.26
N GLY A 314 9.02 8.96 -26.20
CA GLY A 314 9.51 7.76 -25.54
C GLY A 314 8.33 7.01 -24.96
N GLU A 315 8.25 5.71 -25.18
CA GLU A 315 7.24 4.85 -24.56
C GLU A 315 7.95 3.65 -23.96
N THR A 316 7.68 3.42 -22.68
CA THR A 316 8.24 2.30 -21.95
C THR A 316 7.12 1.48 -21.33
N ARG A 317 7.23 0.17 -21.46
CA ARG A 317 6.25 -0.80 -20.96
C ARG A 317 6.94 -1.78 -20.02
N LEU A 318 6.22 -2.15 -18.96
CA LEU A 318 6.63 -3.15 -17.99
C LEU A 318 5.51 -4.19 -17.87
N GLY A 319 5.70 -5.32 -18.55
CA GLY A 319 4.70 -6.34 -18.78
C GLY A 319 4.96 -7.11 -20.07
N LYS A 320 4.00 -7.91 -20.53
CA LYS A 320 4.09 -8.59 -21.83
C LYS A 320 3.77 -7.61 -22.97
N GLU A 321 4.24 -7.96 -24.17
CA GLU A 321 4.08 -7.14 -25.36
C GLU A 321 2.61 -6.73 -25.59
N ILE A 322 2.40 -5.42 -25.81
CA ILE A 322 1.11 -4.88 -26.22
C ILE A 322 1.12 -4.85 -27.74
N GLU A 323 0.43 -5.81 -28.34
CA GLU A 323 0.20 -5.81 -29.78
C GLU A 323 -0.64 -4.59 -30.17
N CYS A 324 -0.03 -3.66 -30.88
CA CYS A 324 -0.73 -2.52 -31.48
C CYS A 324 -1.36 -2.90 -32.82
N ASN A 325 -2.05 -4.04 -32.84
CA ASN A 325 -2.59 -4.67 -34.04
C ASN A 325 -4.11 -4.75 -34.00
N GLU A 326 -4.84 -3.75 -33.47
CA GLU A 326 -6.29 -3.73 -33.64
C GLU A 326 -6.61 -3.83 -35.14
N PRO A 327 -7.29 -4.89 -35.61
CA PRO A 327 -7.59 -5.04 -37.02
C PRO A 327 -8.48 -3.88 -37.43
N GLY A 328 -8.04 -3.14 -38.45
CA GLY A 328 -8.85 -2.09 -39.03
C GLY A 328 -10.17 -2.64 -39.53
N GLN A 329 -11.28 -1.94 -39.28
CA GLN A 329 -12.53 -2.27 -39.93
C GLN A 329 -12.42 -1.91 -41.41
N THR A 330 -12.39 -2.92 -42.27
CA THR A 330 -12.50 -2.72 -43.71
C THR A 330 -13.95 -2.42 -44.05
N VAL A 331 -14.21 -1.16 -44.41
CA VAL A 331 -15.50 -0.70 -44.90
C VAL A 331 -15.48 -0.84 -46.42
N ASN A 332 -16.31 -1.74 -46.95
CA ASN A 332 -16.54 -1.87 -48.38
C ASN A 332 -17.71 -0.97 -48.75
N LEU A 333 -17.44 0.10 -49.50
CA LEU A 333 -18.49 1.03 -49.95
C LEU A 333 -19.24 0.46 -51.16
N PHE A 334 -18.53 -0.20 -52.09
CA PHE A 334 -19.07 -0.91 -53.25
C PHE A 334 -18.02 -1.84 -53.87
N ALA A 335 -18.43 -2.72 -54.79
CA ALA A 335 -17.56 -3.71 -55.43
C ALA A 335 -16.32 -3.03 -56.05
N GLY A 336 -15.13 -3.38 -55.54
CA GLY A 336 -13.84 -2.80 -55.96
C GLY A 336 -13.36 -1.59 -55.14
N LEU A 337 -14.15 -1.07 -54.18
CA LEU A 337 -13.73 0.04 -53.32
C LEU A 337 -13.85 -0.31 -51.82
N SER A 338 -12.73 -0.78 -51.29
CA SER A 338 -12.52 -1.07 -49.88
C SER A 338 -11.69 0.03 -49.23
N PHE A 339 -12.11 0.52 -48.06
CA PHE A 339 -11.28 1.40 -47.22
C PHE A 339 -11.17 0.81 -45.82
N THR A 340 -9.96 0.51 -45.38
CA THR A 340 -9.71 0.09 -44.00
C THR A 340 -9.67 1.33 -43.09
N ILE A 341 -10.66 1.43 -42.21
CA ILE A 341 -10.76 2.45 -41.16
C ILE A 341 -10.39 1.79 -39.83
N GLY A 342 -9.25 2.17 -39.27
CA GLY A 342 -8.73 1.57 -38.03
C GLY A 342 -7.47 0.76 -38.28
N GLY A 343 -6.74 0.51 -37.19
CA GLY A 343 -5.33 0.12 -37.19
C GLY A 343 -4.55 1.08 -36.31
N GLY A 344 -4.49 0.79 -35.01
CA GLY A 344 -3.80 1.61 -34.03
C GLY A 344 -3.87 1.00 -32.63
N CYS A 345 -3.02 1.45 -31.72
CA CYS A 345 -3.06 0.96 -30.35
C CYS A 345 -4.42 1.28 -29.70
N PRO A 346 -4.92 0.39 -28.84
CA PRO A 346 -6.23 0.51 -28.21
C PRO A 346 -6.40 1.83 -27.45
N ARG A 347 -7.66 2.25 -27.21
CA ARG A 347 -7.95 3.56 -26.61
C ARG A 347 -7.19 3.82 -25.30
N TRP A 348 -6.97 2.76 -24.52
CA TRP A 348 -6.28 2.80 -23.23
C TRP A 348 -4.76 2.99 -23.35
N ALA A 349 -4.16 2.76 -24.53
CA ALA A 349 -2.75 3.01 -24.81
C ALA A 349 -2.41 4.49 -25.08
N ARG A 350 -3.42 5.35 -25.27
CA ARG A 350 -3.26 6.79 -25.57
C ARG A 350 -3.26 7.65 -24.32
N ASN A 351 -2.54 8.76 -24.30
CA ASN A 351 -2.50 9.64 -23.13
C ASN A 351 -3.90 10.18 -22.78
N GLU A 352 -4.16 10.53 -21.52
CA GLU A 352 -5.48 11.01 -21.09
C GLU A 352 -5.87 12.31 -21.78
N LYS A 353 -4.95 13.28 -21.85
CA LYS A 353 -5.20 14.62 -22.43
C LYS A 353 -5.02 14.69 -23.95
N ARG A 354 -4.29 13.75 -24.55
CA ARG A 354 -4.01 13.68 -26.00
C ARG A 354 -3.56 14.99 -26.62
N GLN A 355 -2.57 15.63 -26.00
CA GLN A 355 -2.12 16.91 -26.51
C GLN A 355 -1.36 16.75 -27.84
N ASN A 356 -0.71 15.59 -28.05
CA ASN A 356 0.17 15.31 -29.20
C ASN A 356 -0.22 14.02 -29.98
N PRO A 357 -1.39 13.98 -30.65
CA PRO A 357 -1.96 12.76 -31.21
C PRO A 357 -1.17 12.13 -32.38
N ARG A 358 -0.32 12.88 -33.10
CA ARG A 358 0.57 12.29 -34.11
C ARG A 358 1.82 11.72 -33.47
N THR A 359 2.40 12.44 -32.52
CA THR A 359 3.62 12.05 -31.81
C THR A 359 3.36 10.82 -30.94
N GLU A 360 2.20 10.73 -30.29
CA GLU A 360 1.77 9.53 -29.57
C GLU A 360 1.72 8.28 -30.46
N ARG A 361 1.23 8.40 -31.70
CA ARG A 361 1.19 7.29 -32.66
C ARG A 361 2.59 6.84 -33.10
N ILE A 362 3.56 7.75 -33.10
CA ILE A 362 4.95 7.40 -33.37
C ILE A 362 5.54 6.72 -32.14
N ALA A 363 5.26 7.20 -30.93
CA ALA A 363 5.67 6.56 -29.67
C ALA A 363 5.18 5.12 -29.59
N ASP A 364 3.90 4.91 -29.88
CA ASP A 364 3.23 3.62 -29.89
C ASP A 364 3.90 2.58 -30.81
N ARG A 365 4.48 3.02 -31.93
CA ARG A 365 5.19 2.16 -32.91
C ARG A 365 6.65 1.90 -32.56
N ASN A 366 7.22 2.72 -31.69
CA ASN A 366 8.63 2.63 -31.27
C ASN A 366 8.68 2.38 -29.75
N ALA A 367 7.69 1.69 -29.21
CA ALA A 367 7.63 1.38 -27.79
C ALA A 367 8.68 0.33 -27.46
N GLU A 368 9.38 0.53 -26.35
CA GLU A 368 10.38 -0.41 -25.86
C GLU A 368 9.83 -1.11 -24.61
N ASP A 369 9.86 -2.43 -24.63
CA ASP A 369 9.53 -3.26 -23.47
C ASP A 369 10.79 -3.42 -22.60
N LEU A 370 10.69 -3.12 -21.31
CA LEU A 370 11.80 -3.33 -20.37
C LEU A 370 12.06 -4.82 -20.21
N LYS A 371 13.34 -5.23 -20.22
CA LYS A 371 13.74 -6.63 -19.96
C LYS A 371 13.77 -6.95 -18.46
N ALA A 372 12.79 -6.44 -17.73
CA ALA A 372 12.64 -6.66 -16.30
C ALA A 372 11.52 -7.68 -16.05
N SER A 373 11.78 -8.69 -15.22
CA SER A 373 10.71 -9.56 -14.74
C SER A 373 9.75 -8.78 -13.86
N TYR A 374 8.46 -8.89 -14.16
CA TYR A 374 7.40 -8.22 -13.41
C TYR A 374 6.13 -9.07 -13.41
N SER A 375 5.65 -9.38 -12.21
CA SER A 375 4.51 -10.29 -12.02
C SER A 375 3.18 -9.55 -11.81
N GLY A 376 3.15 -8.24 -12.00
CA GLY A 376 1.95 -7.43 -11.81
C GLY A 376 1.67 -7.06 -10.35
N VAL A 377 0.46 -6.57 -10.10
CA VAL A 377 0.03 -6.25 -8.73
C VAL A 377 -0.24 -7.54 -7.96
N ARG A 378 0.61 -7.83 -6.96
CA ARG A 378 0.49 -9.03 -6.11
C ARG A 378 -0.81 -9.06 -5.32
N ALA A 379 -1.30 -10.27 -5.08
CA ALA A 379 -2.45 -10.55 -4.24
C ALA A 379 -2.27 -9.99 -2.81
N TYR A 380 -3.38 -9.76 -2.11
CA TYR A 380 -3.36 -9.19 -0.77
C TYR A 380 -4.59 -9.57 0.03
N TYR A 381 -4.51 -9.47 1.36
CA TYR A 381 -5.69 -9.61 2.22
C TYR A 381 -6.41 -8.27 2.38
N ASP A 382 -7.73 -8.31 2.21
CA ASP A 382 -8.64 -7.20 2.50
C ASP A 382 -9.84 -7.69 3.32
N LEU A 383 -10.63 -6.77 3.86
CA LEU A 383 -11.93 -7.11 4.44
C LEU A 383 -12.83 -7.77 3.39
N ARG A 384 -13.55 -8.81 3.81
CA ARG A 384 -14.43 -9.56 2.91
C ARG A 384 -15.65 -8.72 2.50
N ASP A 385 -16.34 -8.16 3.48
CA ASP A 385 -17.48 -7.26 3.28
C ASP A 385 -16.99 -5.79 3.27
N LEU A 386 -17.00 -5.21 2.07
CA LEU A 386 -16.63 -3.82 1.78
C LEU A 386 -17.86 -2.91 1.62
N SER A 387 -19.06 -3.39 1.97
CA SER A 387 -20.31 -2.64 1.84
C SER A 387 -20.31 -1.41 2.75
N ARG A 388 -21.09 -0.39 2.37
CA ARG A 388 -21.25 0.82 3.21
C ARG A 388 -21.99 0.57 4.53
N GLN A 389 -22.58 -0.61 4.70
CA GLN A 389 -23.30 -1.04 5.90
C GLN A 389 -22.33 -1.61 6.94
N ASN A 390 -21.25 -2.27 6.51
CA ASN A 390 -20.23 -2.84 7.39
C ASN A 390 -19.14 -1.83 7.79
N ARG A 391 -19.53 -0.82 8.58
CA ARG A 391 -18.61 0.27 8.99
C ARG A 391 -17.74 -0.06 10.20
N ASP A 392 -18.20 -0.97 11.06
CA ASP A 392 -17.54 -1.39 12.31
C ASP A 392 -17.52 -2.92 12.41
N PRO A 393 -16.81 -3.62 11.51
CA PRO A 393 -16.61 -5.06 11.60
C PRO A 393 -15.81 -5.41 12.85
N ARG A 394 -16.27 -6.43 13.59
CA ARG A 394 -15.64 -6.90 14.83
C ARG A 394 -15.36 -8.39 14.78
N LEU A 395 -14.27 -8.80 15.43
CA LEU A 395 -13.97 -10.20 15.70
C LEU A 395 -14.14 -10.46 17.18
N LEU A 396 -14.80 -11.56 17.52
CA LEU A 396 -15.11 -11.91 18.90
C LEU A 396 -14.33 -13.17 19.30
N LEU A 397 -13.80 -13.18 20.52
CA LEU A 397 -13.24 -14.37 21.14
C LEU A 397 -13.89 -14.54 22.52
N ARG A 398 -14.23 -15.78 22.85
CA ARG A 398 -14.69 -16.15 24.19
C ARG A 398 -13.84 -17.28 24.71
N VAL A 399 -13.43 -17.19 25.97
CA VAL A 399 -12.65 -18.23 26.64
C VAL A 399 -13.25 -18.47 28.01
N GLN A 400 -13.50 -19.74 28.28
CA GLN A 400 -13.80 -20.33 29.57
C GLN A 400 -12.50 -20.85 30.18
N VAL A 401 -12.30 -20.62 31.46
CA VAL A 401 -11.22 -21.22 32.23
C VAL A 401 -11.83 -21.99 33.37
N ASP A 402 -11.40 -23.24 33.55
CA ASP A 402 -11.91 -24.15 34.57
C ASP A 402 -10.83 -24.44 35.62
N ALA A 403 -11.20 -24.37 36.90
CA ALA A 403 -10.44 -24.90 38.03
C ALA A 403 -11.14 -26.16 38.58
N PRO A 404 -10.49 -27.34 38.54
CA PRO A 404 -11.02 -28.56 39.13
C PRO A 404 -11.29 -28.41 40.63
N LYS A 405 -12.46 -28.86 41.12
CA LYS A 405 -12.83 -28.76 42.55
C LYS A 405 -11.76 -29.37 43.46
N ASN A 406 -11.25 -30.55 43.11
CA ASN A 406 -10.23 -31.30 43.85
C ASN A 406 -8.87 -30.57 43.95
N ARG A 407 -8.72 -29.41 43.30
CA ARG A 407 -7.52 -28.58 43.35
C ARG A 407 -7.74 -27.25 44.08
N ILE A 408 -8.97 -26.92 44.50
CA ILE A 408 -9.29 -25.72 45.28
C ILE A 408 -9.20 -26.05 46.77
N ARG A 409 -8.27 -25.42 47.49
CA ARG A 409 -7.99 -25.72 48.91
C ARG A 409 -9.13 -25.26 49.82
N THR A 410 -10.18 -26.07 49.98
CA THR A 410 -11.25 -25.85 50.96
C THR A 410 -11.12 -26.82 52.14
N SER A 411 -11.83 -26.57 53.25
CA SER A 411 -11.80 -27.43 54.44
C SER A 411 -12.19 -28.89 54.13
N SER A 412 -12.96 -29.10 53.05
CA SER A 412 -13.33 -30.42 52.54
C SER A 412 -12.13 -31.27 52.07
N GLN A 413 -10.97 -30.64 51.83
CA GLN A 413 -9.73 -31.27 51.37
C GLN A 413 -8.71 -31.48 52.49
N VAL A 414 -9.00 -31.05 53.71
CA VAL A 414 -8.12 -31.22 54.88
C VAL A 414 -8.52 -32.49 55.61
N GLY A 415 -7.62 -33.50 55.59
CA GLY A 415 -7.86 -34.77 56.28
C GLY A 415 -8.15 -34.57 57.77
N GLY A 416 -9.25 -35.14 58.25
CA GLY A 416 -9.74 -34.99 59.64
C GLY A 416 -10.75 -33.86 59.87
N LEU A 417 -10.91 -32.92 58.91
CA LEU A 417 -11.94 -31.88 58.92
C LEU A 417 -12.94 -32.04 57.75
N GLY A 418 -12.50 -32.64 56.64
CA GLY A 418 -13.33 -33.13 55.56
C GLY A 418 -12.92 -34.57 55.21
N SER A 419 -13.86 -35.51 55.22
CA SER A 419 -13.59 -36.90 54.83
C SER A 419 -13.80 -37.09 53.32
N PRO A 420 -12.94 -37.87 52.64
CA PRO A 420 -13.23 -38.41 51.32
C PRO A 420 -14.41 -39.40 51.46
N GLY A 421 -15.55 -39.09 50.86
CA GLY A 421 -16.71 -39.98 50.79
C GLY A 421 -17.81 -39.68 51.81
N SER A 422 -18.47 -38.51 51.69
CA SER A 422 -19.79 -38.36 52.29
C SER A 422 -20.81 -39.13 51.44
N VAL A 423 -21.24 -40.28 51.97
CA VAL A 423 -22.51 -41.00 51.75
C VAL A 423 -23.28 -40.60 50.49
N SER A 424 -23.28 -41.49 49.49
CA SER A 424 -24.25 -41.50 48.40
C SER A 424 -25.66 -41.37 48.98
N ARG A 425 -26.38 -40.36 48.51
CA ARG A 425 -27.78 -40.08 48.86
C ARG A 425 -28.66 -41.24 48.37
N GLY A 426 -28.75 -42.32 49.14
CA GLY A 426 -29.62 -43.45 48.80
C GLY A 426 -29.21 -44.80 49.37
N GLN A 427 -29.13 -44.95 50.70
CA GLN A 427 -29.60 -46.18 51.36
C GLN A 427 -29.69 -45.93 52.86
N GLY A 428 -30.83 -46.27 53.46
CA GLY A 428 -31.12 -45.98 54.85
C GLY A 428 -30.09 -46.56 55.80
N ASN A 429 -29.72 -45.79 56.82
CA ASN A 429 -29.27 -46.38 58.06
C ASN A 429 -29.83 -45.61 59.25
N THR A 430 -30.30 -46.39 60.19
CA THR A 430 -31.02 -46.04 61.41
C THR A 430 -30.06 -45.65 62.54
N GLY A 431 -30.37 -44.55 63.23
CA GLY A 431 -30.05 -44.34 64.65
C GLY A 431 -28.56 -44.22 65.04
N GLY A 432 -28.03 -43.00 64.98
CA GLY A 432 -26.75 -42.63 65.63
C GLY A 432 -26.87 -41.26 66.29
N ASN A 433 -26.93 -41.22 67.63
CA ASN A 433 -26.91 -39.98 68.42
C ASN A 433 -25.46 -39.50 68.67
N GLY A 434 -24.71 -39.27 67.61
CA GLY A 434 -23.36 -38.74 67.65
C GLY A 434 -23.11 -37.76 66.49
N ILE A 435 -22.18 -36.81 66.70
CA ILE A 435 -21.66 -35.98 65.61
C ILE A 435 -20.83 -36.90 64.70
N GLU A 436 -21.46 -37.53 63.73
CA GLU A 436 -20.78 -38.40 62.76
C GLU A 436 -19.92 -37.59 61.78
N ALA A 437 -18.85 -38.23 61.30
CA ALA A 437 -17.98 -37.68 60.26
C ALA A 437 -18.80 -37.40 58.98
N GLY A 438 -18.99 -36.11 58.66
CA GLY A 438 -19.79 -35.67 57.51
C GLY A 438 -20.87 -34.63 57.81
N MET A 439 -21.05 -34.22 59.09
CA MET A 439 -22.10 -33.26 59.47
C MET A 439 -21.90 -31.82 58.96
N PHE A 440 -20.72 -31.49 58.43
CA PHE A 440 -20.42 -30.20 57.78
C PHE A 440 -19.82 -30.40 56.39
N ASN A 441 -20.68 -30.67 55.41
CA ASN A 441 -20.37 -30.50 54.00
C ASN A 441 -21.14 -29.26 53.51
N PRO A 442 -20.56 -28.04 53.61
CA PRO A 442 -21.15 -26.91 52.91
C PRO A 442 -21.15 -27.31 51.43
N GLY A 443 -22.32 -27.55 50.85
CA GLY A 443 -22.47 -28.15 49.52
C GLY A 443 -21.74 -27.35 48.44
N GLU A 444 -20.47 -27.66 48.23
CA GLU A 444 -19.60 -27.03 47.24
C GLU A 444 -19.55 -27.91 45.99
N ASP A 445 -20.70 -28.22 45.40
CA ASP A 445 -20.76 -28.98 44.15
C ASP A 445 -20.96 -28.04 42.97
N PRO A 446 -19.88 -27.42 42.45
CA PRO A 446 -19.98 -26.64 41.24
C PRO A 446 -20.43 -27.58 40.10
N PRO A 447 -21.32 -27.08 39.21
CA PRO A 447 -21.77 -27.83 38.04
C PRO A 447 -20.57 -28.37 37.25
N GLY A 448 -20.56 -29.67 36.94
CA GLY A 448 -19.45 -30.32 36.25
C GLY A 448 -18.16 -30.45 37.06
N GLY A 449 -18.21 -30.40 38.40
CA GLY A 449 -17.08 -30.67 39.30
C GLY A 449 -15.94 -29.66 39.24
N SER A 450 -16.17 -28.48 38.67
CA SER A 450 -15.14 -27.44 38.51
C SER A 450 -15.73 -26.03 38.56
N VAL A 451 -15.03 -25.11 39.23
CA VAL A 451 -15.38 -23.68 39.20
C VAL A 451 -14.88 -23.10 37.88
N SER A 452 -15.66 -22.23 37.25
CA SER A 452 -15.22 -21.56 36.01
C SER A 452 -15.59 -20.11 35.90
N SER A 453 -14.83 -19.44 35.04
CA SER A 453 -15.11 -18.11 34.55
C SER A 453 -15.11 -18.11 33.02
N VAL A 454 -15.95 -17.26 32.44
CA VAL A 454 -16.00 -17.05 30.98
C VAL A 454 -15.79 -15.57 30.71
N ALA A 455 -14.78 -15.28 29.90
CA ALA A 455 -14.46 -13.94 29.42
C ALA A 455 -14.82 -13.81 27.93
N LYS A 456 -15.12 -12.58 27.51
CA LYS A 456 -15.40 -12.22 26.13
C LYS A 456 -14.65 -10.94 25.79
N GLY A 457 -14.12 -10.90 24.57
CA GLY A 457 -13.45 -9.72 24.05
C GLY A 457 -13.75 -9.54 22.58
N GLU A 458 -13.45 -8.35 22.09
CA GLU A 458 -13.56 -8.03 20.68
C GLU A 458 -12.32 -7.30 20.16
N VAL A 459 -11.97 -7.58 18.90
CA VAL A 459 -11.08 -6.75 18.10
C VAL A 459 -11.94 -5.76 17.33
N PHE A 460 -11.59 -4.49 17.43
CA PHE A 460 -12.31 -3.38 16.81
C PHE A 460 -11.34 -2.46 16.08
N PHE A 461 -11.85 -1.69 15.12
CA PHE A 461 -11.05 -0.69 14.41
C PHE A 461 -11.34 0.70 14.96
N LYS A 462 -10.32 1.36 15.52
CA LYS A 462 -10.45 2.74 15.98
C LYS A 462 -9.12 3.47 15.86
N ARG A 463 -9.12 4.52 15.05
CA ARG A 463 -7.96 5.40 14.94
C ARG A 463 -7.62 6.03 16.31
N PRO A 464 -6.32 6.19 16.65
CA PRO A 464 -5.91 6.88 17.87
C PRO A 464 -6.41 8.32 17.90
N VAL A 465 -6.78 8.77 19.11
CA VAL A 465 -7.22 10.14 19.33
C VAL A 465 -6.01 11.07 19.15
N GLY A 466 -6.14 12.11 18.32
CA GLY A 466 -5.07 13.10 18.16
C GLY A 466 -4.92 14.00 19.39
N PRO A 467 -3.89 14.86 19.44
CA PRO A 467 -3.65 15.80 20.55
C PRO A 467 -4.88 16.65 20.92
N ASN A 468 -5.76 16.90 19.94
CA ASN A 468 -6.94 17.73 20.07
C ASN A 468 -8.18 16.95 20.54
N GLY A 469 -8.05 15.69 20.98
CA GLY A 469 -9.19 14.88 21.43
C GLY A 469 -10.07 14.34 20.29
N GLU A 470 -9.75 14.66 19.03
CA GLU A 470 -10.57 14.23 17.88
C GLU A 470 -10.03 12.96 17.22
N ASN A 471 -10.95 12.02 16.99
CA ASN A 471 -10.72 10.83 16.16
C ASN A 471 -11.23 11.02 14.72
N ARG A 472 -10.98 12.19 14.13
CA ARG A 472 -11.47 12.54 12.79
C ARG A 472 -10.33 12.98 11.89
N LEU A 473 -10.36 12.55 10.64
CA LEU A 473 -9.46 13.05 9.61
C LEU A 473 -10.03 14.37 9.07
N ARG A 474 -9.25 15.44 9.17
CA ARG A 474 -9.59 16.72 8.55
C ARG A 474 -9.10 16.71 7.11
N ILE A 475 -9.97 16.31 6.19
CA ILE A 475 -9.67 16.30 4.74
C ILE A 475 -10.48 17.40 4.09
N ARG A 476 -9.80 18.40 3.50
CA ARG A 476 -10.44 19.55 2.81
C ARG A 476 -11.49 20.25 3.69
N ASN A 477 -11.12 20.60 4.93
CA ASN A 477 -11.99 21.22 5.94
C ASN A 477 -13.27 20.43 6.29
N ARG A 478 -13.35 19.15 5.92
CA ARG A 478 -14.43 18.26 6.36
C ARG A 478 -13.91 17.23 7.34
N ASN A 479 -14.63 17.09 8.43
CA ASN A 479 -14.44 16.06 9.43
C ASN A 479 -14.93 14.72 8.86
N ARG A 480 -14.00 13.80 8.58
CA ARG A 480 -14.31 12.45 8.08
C ARG A 480 -13.91 11.40 9.09
N THR A 481 -14.79 10.42 9.28
CA THR A 481 -14.50 9.21 10.06
C THR A 481 -13.79 8.20 9.17
N GLU A 482 -12.72 7.64 9.68
CA GLU A 482 -12.02 6.53 9.02
C GLU A 482 -12.70 5.22 9.40
N TYR A 483 -13.18 4.48 8.39
CA TYR A 483 -13.80 3.18 8.60
C TYR A 483 -12.74 2.07 8.60
N ALA A 484 -13.14 0.92 9.14
CA ALA A 484 -12.31 -0.26 9.17
C ALA A 484 -11.72 -0.58 7.79
N SER A 485 -10.40 -0.79 7.77
CA SER A 485 -9.68 -1.13 6.55
C SER A 485 -8.39 -1.87 6.89
N LEU A 486 -7.92 -2.67 5.95
CA LEU A 486 -6.57 -3.23 5.98
C LEU A 486 -5.58 -2.35 5.23
N TYR A 487 -5.72 -1.03 5.34
CA TYR A 487 -4.70 -0.07 4.92
C TYR A 487 -4.26 0.84 6.06
N ASN A 488 -4.90 0.75 7.23
CA ASN A 488 -4.54 1.49 8.42
C ASN A 488 -4.39 0.53 9.61
N PRO A 489 -3.30 0.62 10.39
CA PRO A 489 -3.00 -0.30 11.47
C PRO A 489 -3.67 0.16 12.78
N TYR A 490 -5.00 0.29 12.78
CA TYR A 490 -5.78 0.79 13.92
C TYR A 490 -6.69 -0.27 14.53
N TRP A 491 -6.32 -1.55 14.37
CA TRP A 491 -7.00 -2.65 15.04
C TRP A 491 -6.49 -2.78 16.46
N ASP A 492 -7.43 -2.75 17.40
CA ASP A 492 -7.17 -2.79 18.83
C ASP A 492 -8.16 -3.73 19.53
N VAL A 493 -7.91 -4.03 20.80
CA VAL A 493 -8.59 -5.06 21.58
C VAL A 493 -9.23 -4.45 22.81
N ARG A 494 -10.44 -4.92 23.14
CA ARG A 494 -11.05 -4.65 24.43
C ARG A 494 -11.84 -5.85 24.93
N LEU A 495 -11.92 -5.97 26.25
CA LEU A 495 -12.87 -6.87 26.90
C LEU A 495 -14.28 -6.28 26.76
N VAL A 496 -15.26 -7.15 26.60
CA VAL A 496 -16.68 -6.78 26.50
C VAL A 496 -17.52 -7.67 27.37
N GLU A 497 -18.69 -7.18 27.74
CA GLU A 497 -19.60 -7.93 28.59
C GLU A 497 -20.08 -9.22 27.90
N LEU A 498 -20.07 -10.32 28.66
CA LEU A 498 -20.66 -11.59 28.24
C LEU A 498 -22.17 -11.58 28.51
N PRO A 499 -23.02 -11.63 27.46
CA PRO A 499 -24.48 -11.65 27.63
C PRO A 499 -24.95 -12.81 28.52
N GLY A 500 -26.03 -12.61 29.28
CA GLY A 500 -26.59 -13.62 30.17
C GLY A 500 -26.94 -14.93 29.48
N THR A 501 -27.35 -14.88 28.20
CA THR A 501 -27.64 -16.05 27.37
C THR A 501 -26.40 -16.88 27.05
N GLU A 502 -25.26 -16.25 26.74
CA GLU A 502 -23.99 -16.94 26.50
C GLU A 502 -23.45 -17.55 27.81
N ARG A 503 -23.62 -16.85 28.94
CA ARG A 503 -23.27 -17.35 30.28
C ARG A 503 -24.11 -18.57 30.68
N ALA A 504 -25.42 -18.52 30.41
CA ALA A 504 -26.33 -19.65 30.64
C ALA A 504 -25.97 -20.84 29.74
N GLY A 505 -25.59 -20.59 28.48
CA GLY A 505 -25.11 -21.63 27.57
C GLY A 505 -23.82 -22.32 28.05
N ALA A 506 -22.84 -21.55 28.54
CA ALA A 506 -21.62 -22.11 29.13
C ALA A 506 -21.91 -22.98 30.36
N TRP A 507 -22.85 -22.54 31.21
CA TRP A 507 -23.30 -23.30 32.38
C TRP A 507 -24.02 -24.60 31.98
N ALA A 508 -24.94 -24.52 31.02
CA ALA A 508 -25.72 -25.66 30.51
C ALA A 508 -24.84 -26.76 29.90
N LEU A 509 -23.75 -26.38 29.21
CA LEU A 509 -22.79 -27.34 28.65
C LEU A 509 -21.94 -28.04 29.71
N LYS A 510 -21.85 -27.50 30.93
CA LYS A 510 -21.05 -28.05 32.02
C LYS A 510 -21.79 -29.07 32.89
N ALA A 511 -23.10 -28.90 33.03
CA ALA A 511 -23.94 -29.80 33.81
C ALA A 511 -25.20 -30.19 33.02
N PRO A 512 -25.03 -30.99 31.95
CA PRO A 512 -26.16 -31.44 31.13
C PRO A 512 -27.22 -32.20 31.95
N GLU A 513 -26.82 -32.83 33.07
CA GLU A 513 -27.70 -33.52 34.02
C GLU A 513 -28.63 -32.61 34.85
N LEU A 514 -28.30 -31.32 35.00
CA LEU A 514 -29.13 -30.36 35.75
C LEU A 514 -30.26 -29.75 34.90
N ILE A 515 -30.25 -30.01 33.59
CA ILE A 515 -31.33 -29.63 32.67
C ILE A 515 -32.37 -30.76 32.72
N GLN A 516 -33.53 -30.50 33.33
CA GLN A 516 -34.57 -31.49 33.68
C GLN A 516 -34.83 -32.57 32.60
N ALA A 517 -35.10 -33.80 33.06
CA ALA A 517 -35.41 -35.00 32.27
C ALA A 517 -36.58 -34.86 31.25
N SER A 518 -37.36 -33.78 31.31
CA SER A 518 -38.39 -33.43 30.30
C SER A 518 -37.80 -32.96 28.97
N ALA A 519 -36.49 -32.70 28.88
CA ALA A 519 -35.79 -32.27 27.66
C ALA A 519 -34.67 -33.23 27.23
N SER A 520 -34.88 -34.54 27.30
CA SER A 520 -33.89 -35.59 26.97
C SER A 520 -33.26 -35.50 25.55
N ALA A 521 -33.83 -34.68 24.66
CA ALA A 521 -33.28 -34.34 23.34
C ALA A 521 -32.15 -33.28 23.38
N VAL A 522 -32.15 -32.37 24.37
CA VAL A 522 -31.20 -31.24 24.45
C VAL A 522 -29.80 -31.67 24.88
N PRO A 523 -29.61 -32.51 25.93
CA PRO A 523 -28.29 -33.02 26.32
C PRO A 523 -27.65 -33.88 25.23
N ARG A 524 -28.43 -34.76 24.58
CA ARG A 524 -27.94 -35.60 23.46
C ARG A 524 -27.60 -34.77 22.23
N GLY A 525 -28.42 -33.76 21.91
CA GLY A 525 -28.17 -32.81 20.84
C GLY A 525 -26.91 -31.97 21.08
N ALA A 526 -26.74 -31.47 22.30
CA ALA A 526 -25.55 -30.73 22.73
C ALA A 526 -24.29 -31.60 22.72
N GLN A 527 -24.34 -32.83 23.25
CA GLN A 527 -23.20 -33.76 23.21
C GLN A 527 -22.85 -34.19 21.78
N ARG A 528 -23.84 -34.43 20.91
CA ARG A 528 -23.60 -34.69 19.47
C ARG A 528 -23.02 -33.47 18.76
N TYR A 529 -23.52 -32.27 19.07
CA TYR A 529 -22.99 -31.02 18.54
C TYR A 529 -21.54 -30.83 18.98
N VAL A 530 -21.25 -30.91 20.28
CA VAL A 530 -19.89 -30.82 20.83
C VAL A 530 -18.98 -31.88 20.21
N GLY A 531 -19.39 -33.15 20.17
CA GLY A 531 -18.58 -34.22 19.58
C GLY A 531 -18.38 -34.10 18.05
N ARG A 532 -19.32 -33.48 17.33
CA ARG A 532 -19.13 -33.10 15.91
C ARG A 532 -18.18 -31.91 15.80
N THR A 533 -18.39 -30.87 16.60
CA THR A 533 -17.60 -29.64 16.61
C THR A 533 -16.16 -29.88 17.04
N THR A 534 -15.88 -30.75 18.01
CA THR A 534 -14.51 -31.16 18.38
C THR A 534 -13.79 -31.82 17.22
N ARG A 535 -14.47 -32.73 16.49
CA ARG A 535 -13.90 -33.37 15.29
C ARG A 535 -13.69 -32.37 14.15
N GLU A 536 -14.65 -31.50 13.92
CA GLU A 536 -14.54 -30.42 12.92
C GLU A 536 -13.39 -29.48 13.26
N ILE A 537 -13.25 -29.03 14.51
CA ILE A 537 -12.14 -28.16 14.94
C ILE A 537 -10.81 -28.89 14.81
N GLY A 538 -10.71 -30.13 15.30
CA GLY A 538 -9.47 -30.91 15.17
C GLY A 538 -9.02 -31.01 13.71
N PHE A 539 -9.97 -31.30 12.80
CA PHE A 539 -9.73 -31.25 11.36
C PHE A 539 -9.31 -29.85 10.89
N TYR A 540 -10.05 -28.80 11.22
CA TYR A 540 -9.72 -27.43 10.81
C TYR A 540 -8.39 -26.92 11.37
N THR A 541 -8.05 -27.24 12.62
CA THR A 541 -6.78 -26.86 13.25
C THR A 541 -5.62 -27.61 12.63
N GLN A 542 -5.80 -28.90 12.32
CA GLN A 542 -4.78 -29.68 11.63
C GLN A 542 -4.59 -29.16 10.20
N THR A 543 -5.66 -28.99 9.44
CA THR A 543 -5.59 -28.42 8.09
C THR A 543 -5.03 -26.99 8.09
N ALA A 544 -5.34 -26.18 9.10
CA ALA A 544 -4.78 -24.85 9.23
C ALA A 544 -3.31 -24.88 9.64
N ALA A 545 -2.87 -25.86 10.44
CA ALA A 545 -1.46 -26.08 10.77
C ALA A 545 -0.67 -26.53 9.54
N ASP A 546 -1.20 -27.48 8.77
CA ASP A 546 -0.59 -27.94 7.52
C ASP A 546 -0.54 -26.79 6.49
N ALA A 547 -1.61 -26.00 6.37
CA ALA A 547 -1.65 -24.82 5.51
C ALA A 547 -0.71 -23.70 6.00
N ALA A 548 -0.58 -23.51 7.32
CA ALA A 548 0.37 -22.56 7.88
C ALA A 548 1.81 -23.00 7.60
N GLN A 549 2.11 -24.29 7.78
CA GLN A 549 3.43 -24.85 7.49
C GLN A 549 3.75 -24.72 6.00
N GLY A 550 2.84 -25.11 5.11
CA GLY A 550 3.04 -24.94 3.67
C GLY A 550 3.20 -23.47 3.25
N ALA A 551 2.47 -22.54 3.87
CA ALA A 551 2.66 -21.12 3.63
C ALA A 551 4.02 -20.60 4.16
N VAL A 552 4.51 -21.15 5.27
CA VAL A 552 5.83 -20.83 5.83
C VAL A 552 6.93 -21.32 4.90
N ASP A 553 6.81 -22.55 4.39
CA ASP A 553 7.77 -23.14 3.45
C ASP A 553 7.82 -22.32 2.15
N GLU A 554 6.66 -21.97 1.58
CA GLU A 554 6.57 -21.07 0.40
C GLU A 554 7.18 -19.69 0.68
N ALA A 555 6.91 -19.12 1.86
CA ALA A 555 7.47 -17.82 2.24
C ALA A 555 8.99 -17.87 2.43
N ASN A 556 9.53 -18.92 3.05
CA ASN A 556 10.96 -19.13 3.24
C ASN A 556 11.69 -19.27 1.90
N GLU A 557 11.11 -20.03 0.97
CA GLU A 557 11.64 -20.16 -0.39
C GLU A 557 11.70 -18.80 -1.11
N GLN A 558 10.60 -18.04 -1.06
CA GLN A 558 10.56 -16.69 -1.65
C GLN A 558 11.55 -15.73 -0.99
N VAL A 559 11.71 -15.80 0.35
CA VAL A 559 12.69 -14.98 1.08
C VAL A 559 14.11 -15.31 0.62
N ALA A 560 14.46 -16.59 0.49
CA ALA A 560 15.78 -17.01 0.03
C ALA A 560 16.09 -16.50 -1.39
N GLN A 561 15.13 -16.67 -2.32
CA GLN A 561 15.24 -16.16 -3.69
C GLN A 561 15.38 -14.62 -3.71
N THR A 562 14.60 -13.92 -2.88
CA THR A 562 14.62 -12.45 -2.79
C THR A 562 15.95 -11.95 -2.22
N GLN A 563 16.50 -12.61 -1.19
CA GLN A 563 17.79 -12.24 -0.60
C GLN A 563 18.92 -12.33 -1.64
N GLN A 564 18.93 -13.38 -2.46
CA GLN A 564 19.91 -13.53 -3.53
C GLN A 564 19.78 -12.40 -4.58
N GLN A 565 18.55 -12.07 -5.01
CA GLN A 565 18.29 -10.98 -5.95
C GLN A 565 18.66 -9.61 -5.38
N ILE A 566 18.37 -9.36 -4.09
CA ILE A 566 18.78 -8.13 -3.40
C ILE A 566 20.30 -7.98 -3.43
N GLY A 567 21.05 -9.04 -3.09
CA GLY A 567 22.52 -8.97 -3.08
C GLY A 567 23.10 -8.62 -4.46
N GLN A 568 22.59 -9.26 -5.52
CA GLN A 568 23.02 -8.98 -6.90
C GLN A 568 22.64 -7.57 -7.35
N ALA A 569 21.40 -7.14 -7.07
CA ALA A 569 20.91 -5.85 -7.47
C ALA A 569 21.52 -4.70 -6.67
N GLN A 570 21.86 -4.87 -5.40
CA GLN A 570 22.54 -3.86 -4.61
C GLN A 570 23.92 -3.54 -5.18
N ALA A 571 24.69 -4.58 -5.53
CA ALA A 571 26.00 -4.40 -6.18
C ALA A 571 25.87 -3.69 -7.53
N ALA A 572 24.91 -4.10 -8.37
CA ALA A 572 24.65 -3.48 -9.66
C ALA A 572 24.12 -2.03 -9.53
N ALA A 573 23.16 -1.80 -8.63
CA ALA A 573 22.55 -0.49 -8.42
C ALA A 573 23.55 0.51 -7.86
N GLN A 574 24.44 0.09 -6.94
CA GLN A 574 25.48 0.99 -6.43
C GLN A 574 26.40 1.47 -7.55
N GLN A 575 26.83 0.57 -8.44
CA GLN A 575 27.62 0.95 -9.61
C GLN A 575 26.86 1.92 -10.53
N GLN A 576 25.56 1.73 -10.74
CA GLN A 576 24.75 2.65 -11.55
C GLN A 576 24.54 4.01 -10.87
N ILE A 577 24.40 4.05 -9.54
CA ILE A 577 24.29 5.29 -8.76
C ILE A 577 25.59 6.09 -8.86
N ASP A 578 26.74 5.43 -8.71
CA ASP A 578 28.05 6.08 -8.84
C ASP A 578 28.26 6.62 -10.27
N GLN A 579 27.86 5.84 -11.28
CA GLN A 579 27.85 6.31 -12.67
C GLN A 579 26.91 7.51 -12.87
N ALA A 580 25.73 7.51 -12.26
CA ALA A 580 24.79 8.63 -12.34
C ALA A 580 25.35 9.91 -11.72
N GLN A 581 26.08 9.81 -10.59
CA GLN A 581 26.77 10.96 -9.99
C GLN A 581 27.86 11.52 -10.91
N GLN A 582 28.66 10.64 -11.54
CA GLN A 582 29.66 11.04 -12.52
C GLN A 582 29.04 11.64 -13.79
N LEU A 583 27.85 11.19 -14.20
CA LEU A 583 27.12 11.76 -15.33
C LEU A 583 26.76 13.23 -15.13
N GLY A 584 26.45 13.66 -13.90
CA GLY A 584 26.19 15.06 -13.61
C GLY A 584 27.41 15.95 -13.90
N GLN A 585 28.60 15.52 -13.47
CA GLN A 585 29.86 16.23 -13.76
C GLN A 585 30.19 16.20 -15.25
N TYR A 586 30.01 15.05 -15.90
CA TYR A 586 30.20 14.89 -17.34
C TYR A 586 29.28 15.82 -18.15
N ALA A 587 28.01 15.94 -17.75
CA ALA A 587 27.06 16.85 -18.38
C ALA A 587 27.53 18.31 -18.23
N GLN A 588 27.88 18.75 -17.03
CA GLN A 588 28.40 20.10 -16.79
C GLN A 588 29.64 20.41 -17.64
N GLN A 589 30.57 19.46 -17.75
CA GLN A 589 31.77 19.61 -18.59
C GLN A 589 31.41 19.74 -20.08
N GLN A 590 30.51 18.90 -20.60
CA GLN A 590 30.04 18.97 -21.98
C GLN A 590 29.34 20.31 -22.28
N ILE A 591 28.55 20.83 -21.34
CA ILE A 591 27.89 22.13 -21.46
C ILE A 591 28.94 23.26 -21.51
N GLY A 592 29.95 23.20 -20.63
CA GLY A 592 31.04 24.17 -20.59
C GLY A 592 31.84 24.19 -21.89
N GLN A 593 32.23 23.01 -22.40
CA GLN A 593 32.93 22.85 -23.68
C GLN A 593 32.07 23.32 -24.87
N ALA A 594 30.77 23.03 -24.83
CA ALA A 594 29.86 23.50 -25.86
C ALA A 594 29.74 25.03 -25.86
N GLY A 595 29.70 25.63 -24.66
CA GLY A 595 29.70 27.07 -24.46
C GLY A 595 30.93 27.77 -25.04
N THR A 596 32.12 27.26 -24.74
CA THR A 596 33.38 27.81 -25.26
C THR A 596 33.49 27.67 -26.78
N LEU A 597 33.15 26.50 -27.33
CA LEU A 597 33.18 26.25 -28.76
C LEU A 597 32.15 27.09 -29.54
N ALA A 598 30.96 27.31 -28.96
CA ALA A 598 29.97 28.21 -29.54
C ALA A 598 30.47 29.66 -29.55
N GLN A 599 31.11 30.11 -28.47
CA GLN A 599 31.65 31.46 -28.37
C GLN A 599 32.74 31.70 -29.41
N GLN A 600 33.70 30.77 -29.56
CA GLN A 600 34.72 30.82 -30.60
C GLN A 600 34.12 30.93 -32.01
N ARG A 601 33.02 30.22 -32.29
CA ARG A 601 32.34 30.28 -33.58
C ARG A 601 31.59 31.59 -33.80
N ILE A 602 31.01 32.16 -32.74
CA ILE A 602 30.38 33.49 -32.79
C ILE A 602 31.45 34.55 -33.05
N ASP A 603 32.58 34.48 -32.36
CA ASP A 603 33.67 35.45 -32.52
C ASP A 603 34.30 35.35 -33.92
N ALA A 604 34.48 34.14 -34.46
CA ALA A 604 34.92 33.94 -35.84
C ALA A 604 33.90 34.48 -36.86
N ALA A 605 32.59 34.33 -36.60
CA ALA A 605 31.55 34.90 -37.46
C ALA A 605 31.52 36.43 -37.39
N ARG A 606 31.71 37.01 -36.20
CA ARG A 606 31.83 38.46 -36.00
C ARG A 606 33.05 39.04 -36.71
N GLN A 607 34.19 38.36 -36.62
CA GLN A 607 35.41 38.76 -37.36
C GLN A 607 35.17 38.77 -38.87
N ARG A 608 34.44 37.79 -39.42
CA ARG A 608 34.07 37.77 -40.84
C ARG A 608 33.11 38.91 -41.20
N ALA A 609 32.11 39.17 -40.36
CA ALA A 609 31.16 40.27 -40.57
C ALA A 609 31.86 41.64 -40.50
N ASN A 610 32.79 41.83 -39.57
CA ASN A 610 33.59 43.05 -39.44
C ASN A 610 34.50 43.23 -40.67
N ALA A 611 35.19 42.18 -41.13
CA ALA A 611 35.99 42.22 -42.35
C ALA A 611 35.13 42.58 -43.59
N LEU A 612 33.90 42.07 -43.66
CA LEU A 612 32.95 42.44 -44.71
C LEU A 612 32.54 43.92 -44.60
N SER A 613 32.27 44.42 -43.40
CA SER A 613 31.93 45.83 -43.17
C SER A 613 33.08 46.79 -43.49
N GLU A 614 34.33 46.43 -43.18
CA GLU A 614 35.52 47.20 -43.52
C GLU A 614 35.74 47.23 -45.04
N SER A 615 35.51 46.10 -45.71
CA SER A 615 35.55 46.04 -47.18
C SER A 615 34.47 46.93 -47.81
N LEU A 616 33.29 47.04 -47.17
CA LEU A 616 32.18 47.89 -47.60
C LEU A 616 32.47 49.37 -47.39
N GLN A 617 33.01 49.75 -46.23
CA GLN A 617 33.42 51.12 -45.95
C GLN A 617 34.52 51.59 -46.92
N THR A 618 35.46 50.70 -47.24
CA THR A 618 36.51 50.98 -48.23
C THR A 618 35.91 51.23 -49.62
N ARG A 619 34.95 50.40 -50.07
CA ARG A 619 34.24 50.60 -51.35
C ARG A 619 33.39 51.87 -51.37
N LEU A 620 32.74 52.21 -50.26
CA LEU A 620 31.97 53.46 -50.10
C LEU A 620 32.86 54.70 -50.17
N SER A 621 34.08 54.63 -49.63
CA SER A 621 35.04 55.75 -49.69
C SER A 621 35.62 56.00 -51.09
N GLN A 622 35.49 55.04 -52.00
CA GLN A 622 35.94 55.13 -53.40
C GLN A 622 34.80 55.48 -54.38
N ALA A 623 33.57 55.68 -53.87
CA ALA A 623 32.40 56.00 -54.69
C ALA A 623 32.18 57.53 -54.82
N ASP A 624 31.73 57.97 -56.00
CA ASP A 624 31.57 59.38 -56.38
C ASP A 624 30.48 60.10 -55.53
N PRO A 625 30.76 61.24 -54.85
CA PRO A 625 29.86 61.86 -53.87
C PRO A 625 28.49 62.32 -54.40
N SER A 626 28.38 62.53 -55.72
CA SER A 626 27.13 62.96 -56.36
C SER A 626 26.03 61.87 -56.40
N SER A 627 26.38 60.61 -56.09
CA SER A 627 25.46 59.46 -56.09
C SER A 627 24.83 59.13 -54.73
N LEU A 628 25.22 59.83 -53.65
CA LEU A 628 24.91 59.45 -52.25
C LEU A 628 23.88 60.34 -51.53
N VAL A 629 23.33 61.36 -52.20
CA VAL A 629 22.31 62.24 -51.60
C VAL A 629 20.94 61.55 -51.63
N GLY A 630 20.55 60.96 -50.48
CA GLY A 630 19.18 60.47 -50.24
C GLY A 630 19.03 59.11 -49.53
N ALA A 631 20.11 58.43 -49.13
CA ALA A 631 20.03 57.08 -48.60
C ALA A 631 19.67 57.02 -47.09
N GLN A 632 18.50 56.47 -46.75
CA GLN A 632 18.19 55.92 -45.43
C GLN A 632 18.26 54.39 -45.52
N LEU A 633 19.25 53.77 -44.83
CA LEU A 633 19.54 52.34 -44.91
C LEU A 633 18.36 51.46 -44.41
N GLY A 634 17.79 50.61 -45.28
CA GLY A 634 16.73 49.68 -44.87
C GLY A 634 16.17 48.66 -45.88
N SER A 635 16.47 48.73 -47.19
CA SER A 635 15.84 47.85 -48.20
C SER A 635 16.83 47.04 -49.06
N TYR A 636 16.46 45.80 -49.42
CA TYR A 636 17.28 44.86 -50.22
C TYR A 636 17.67 45.41 -51.61
N GLU A 637 16.83 46.27 -52.21
CA GLU A 637 17.06 46.85 -53.53
C GLU A 637 18.11 47.97 -53.52
N GLU A 638 18.34 48.65 -52.39
CA GLU A 638 19.36 49.71 -52.27
C GLU A 638 20.77 49.17 -52.01
N TYR A 639 20.91 48.00 -51.36
CA TYR A 639 22.21 47.35 -51.19
C TYR A 639 22.78 46.84 -52.52
N VAL A 640 21.92 46.39 -53.45
CA VAL A 640 22.33 45.98 -54.81
C VAL A 640 22.82 47.19 -55.64
N ARG A 641 22.28 48.40 -55.40
CA ARG A 641 22.75 49.64 -56.04
C ARG A 641 24.15 50.09 -55.58
N LEU A 642 24.60 49.64 -54.40
CA LEU A 642 25.95 49.88 -53.87
C LEU A 642 26.98 48.83 -54.31
N GLY A 643 26.64 47.98 -55.29
CA GLY A 643 27.56 47.00 -55.87
C GLY A 643 27.72 45.70 -55.07
N LEU A 644 26.85 45.45 -54.08
CA LEU A 644 26.77 44.16 -53.39
C LEU A 644 25.98 43.15 -54.24
N SER A 645 26.52 41.95 -54.38
CA SER A 645 25.82 40.82 -54.97
C SER A 645 24.61 40.43 -54.11
N GLY A 646 23.54 39.93 -54.72
CA GLY A 646 22.36 39.45 -53.98
C GLY A 646 22.66 38.32 -52.97
N GLY A 647 23.83 37.69 -53.05
CA GLY A 647 24.34 36.75 -52.05
C GLY A 647 24.74 37.43 -50.74
N GLU A 648 25.47 38.55 -50.81
CA GLU A 648 26.01 39.27 -49.65
C GLU A 648 24.90 39.96 -48.83
N VAL A 649 23.86 40.48 -49.49
CA VAL A 649 22.70 41.10 -48.82
C VAL A 649 21.80 40.07 -48.13
N ARG A 650 21.66 38.88 -48.73
CA ARG A 650 20.98 37.74 -48.09
C ARG A 650 21.71 37.28 -46.84
N GLU A 651 23.03 37.34 -46.82
CA GLU A 651 23.86 36.91 -45.70
C GLU A 651 23.66 37.81 -44.46
N LEU A 652 23.65 39.14 -44.65
CA LEU A 652 23.40 40.13 -43.59
C LEU A 652 22.01 40.03 -42.92
N VAL A 653 20.93 39.94 -43.72
CA VAL A 653 19.55 39.83 -43.19
C VAL A 653 19.31 38.45 -42.58
N SER A 654 19.92 37.41 -43.16
CA SER A 654 19.90 36.06 -42.62
C SER A 654 20.57 35.99 -41.25
N ASP A 655 21.66 36.72 -41.05
CA ASP A 655 22.43 36.67 -39.80
C ASP A 655 21.71 37.32 -38.61
N THR A 656 20.92 38.37 -38.82
CA THR A 656 20.09 38.98 -37.76
C THR A 656 18.93 38.05 -37.32
N ALA A 657 18.30 37.36 -38.28
CA ALA A 657 17.26 36.36 -38.00
C ALA A 657 17.85 35.08 -37.38
N LYS A 658 19.05 34.66 -37.84
CA LYS A 658 19.81 33.56 -37.25
C LYS A 658 20.24 33.90 -35.83
N ASP A 659 20.61 35.14 -35.51
CA ASP A 659 21.06 35.54 -34.16
C ASP A 659 19.94 35.47 -33.12
N THR A 660 18.72 35.90 -33.47
CA THR A 660 17.53 35.75 -32.61
C THR A 660 17.15 34.28 -32.40
N ILE A 661 17.31 33.44 -33.43
CA ILE A 661 17.08 31.98 -33.32
C ILE A 661 18.22 31.32 -32.54
N ARG A 662 19.47 31.75 -32.72
CA ARG A 662 20.67 31.24 -32.04
C ARG A 662 20.58 31.48 -30.53
N SER A 663 20.17 32.67 -30.07
CA SER A 663 20.02 32.95 -28.63
C SER A 663 18.88 32.12 -28.02
N GLY A 664 17.69 32.14 -28.62
CA GLY A 664 16.54 31.39 -28.10
C GLY A 664 16.73 29.87 -28.09
N VAL A 665 17.41 29.31 -29.10
CA VAL A 665 17.72 27.87 -29.16
C VAL A 665 18.86 27.51 -28.20
N LYS A 666 19.89 28.35 -28.09
CA LYS A 666 20.97 28.17 -27.10
C LYS A 666 20.40 28.15 -25.69
N ASP A 667 19.55 29.12 -25.33
CA ASP A 667 18.95 29.22 -24.00
C ASP A 667 17.98 28.06 -23.73
N ALA A 668 17.23 27.60 -24.74
CA ALA A 668 16.35 26.44 -24.60
C ALA A 668 17.14 25.13 -24.40
N ILE A 669 18.25 24.94 -25.10
CA ILE A 669 19.11 23.77 -24.95
C ILE A 669 19.87 23.84 -23.61
N GLN A 670 20.38 25.01 -23.22
CA GLN A 670 20.98 25.21 -21.89
C GLN A 670 19.99 24.96 -20.76
N ASN A 671 18.75 25.44 -20.87
CA ASN A 671 17.70 25.15 -19.90
C ASN A 671 17.32 23.66 -19.88
N ALA A 672 17.26 23.00 -21.03
CA ALA A 672 17.05 21.55 -21.08
C ALA A 672 18.19 20.83 -20.35
N LEU A 673 19.43 21.20 -20.62
CA LEU A 673 20.64 20.69 -19.97
C LEU A 673 20.75 21.03 -18.47
N GLN A 674 20.09 22.08 -17.99
CA GLN A 674 20.00 22.45 -16.57
C GLN A 674 18.83 21.78 -15.83
N GLN A 675 17.80 21.35 -16.55
CA GLN A 675 16.74 20.48 -16.01
C GLN A 675 17.21 19.03 -15.85
N TYR A 676 18.32 18.69 -16.51
CA TYR A 676 19.14 17.50 -16.30
C TYR A 676 20.13 17.69 -15.17
#